data_AF-E7FY34-F1
#
_entry.id   AF-E7FY34-F1
#
_cell.length_a   1.000
_cell.length_b   1.000
_cell.length_c   1.000
_cell.angle_alpha   90.00
_cell.angle_beta   90.00
_cell.angle_gamma   90.00
#
_symmetry.space_group_name_H-M   'P 1'
#
loop_
_entity.id
_entity.type
_entity.pdbx_description
1 polymer ?
#
loop_
_entity_poly.entity_id
_entity_poly.type
_entity_poly.pdbx_seq_one_letter_code
_entity_poly.pdbx_strand_id
1 'polypeptide(L)'
;MDKRNEHRILKCLTIFVLSIGLVFSHARPIYSDTQPVIDFVNTTGESEVISMTESKEYKATVMFEGKTPEELKTLAETASWTLTREEGGQNEEDFPYQYLGAPLDEWTVFTTKFTTTGDPLFKDIKTEVIPGGLQLTFKNVLMFGVNGIDGRERPLIRNALLDYTGTYDLKLVEADQVLATTPVLFKPYNSYTLYSEIDQRLADLAALALSKGIHAEVREFGQTAMGRPMNAIFIADTAETLSNHMALNERAESDPQSVIQDIESGAIDYKVPILYNNIHSDENPGIDAIMEFLTVMIENANGSVEYRRVNGLTSEGKAQVEAEKNSRGIKWSELIENDVTGVGYIRDDVKSEEHPNSTDAAADLSEEQLSKFYEMEHVDLNIKAMLEDVFFIVVPAENADAAATNVRTNGNGFDLNRDNTYQTQPETQAMARLISTWNPVNLYEIHGFYNQFQIEPCSPTHEPNVEYDLFIENALAQGEEFGGVAITNNKSINSFQMPMRDYLKSNKNGGYEWEPFDDMSSSYTPQYSMLHGVVAYTVEVPYGNEDATQAVKYALLNNGRYVGMHKKEFYTNQLKGWDRGHKNIDADEIRPYYVNQQDEKGAEADIFRARYEENNNFFPEYYVIPMEPSMQKNLHAATEMMEYLLRNDVKVKVLGNEVEVKGTKYPKGTMLVDLHQAKRNMANAALYNNIVIKNWTDLYSEPLTAFSELRGFDMDVITQVGAFESAEFSWLDAAPETTTHVDGMGEIVIVSNNSVASIQAINELLKSEEAVGFITSGDHSGDFVMSEATFSLIEDSYVLQATRTNTMPKAQVITKSAKIYVPGAAPTYAVKKDTGEPYGHTNYTNRLNTNLNWDYYVWGQELGFDLTRDLDEADIVIGNRSLREDERNAVNAGKSYIGYGGYALDSLEKMGLDIEANYDMSYDALTTVTYPESSYITSKYAQDNDYIMYGHGGNSIVKAPEGSKVLIKTTDEEPIEGFMSQEHIDTYKNSIQAIELKNDTHDLLIFANSITNKAHQKDDYRYVTNGIFTKYLGDTMNIDVKVPEPEPKPDPKVTLKLTGLPDKVRVGDVFVLTPSSDDQEKGEGWVYDDVFFSATFNSPATFTALKAGTTTITYTNKKGEKTELPITILEKEVDKPGGKLPGTGVTPTQTAIYVGIGVVLIGGVFYWFSKKKK
;
A
#
# COMPACT_ATOMS: atom_id res chain seq x y z
N MET A 1 -8.87 38.86 1.96
CA MET A 1 -7.92 38.25 0.99
C MET A 1 -7.83 36.78 1.34
N ASP A 2 -8.00 35.91 0.36
CA ASP A 2 -8.14 34.46 0.60
C ASP A 2 -6.76 33.79 0.74
N LYS A 3 -6.60 32.96 1.78
CA LYS A 3 -5.36 32.20 2.07
C LYS A 3 -4.94 31.31 0.90
N ARG A 4 -5.88 30.88 0.05
CA ARG A 4 -5.58 30.12 -1.18
C ARG A 4 -4.68 30.87 -2.17
N ASN A 5 -4.76 32.20 -2.25
CA ASN A 5 -3.89 32.99 -3.13
C ASN A 5 -2.51 33.23 -2.55
N GLU A 6 -2.37 33.36 -1.22
CA GLU A 6 -1.06 33.38 -0.57
C GLU A 6 -0.35 32.03 -0.77
N HIS A 7 -1.06 30.91 -0.63
CA HIS A 7 -0.47 29.58 -0.83
C HIS A 7 -0.11 29.30 -2.30
N ARG A 8 -0.86 29.80 -3.30
CA ARG A 8 -0.47 29.71 -4.73
C ARG A 8 0.70 30.63 -5.08
N ILE A 9 0.75 31.85 -4.55
CA ILE A 9 1.90 32.75 -4.75
C ILE A 9 3.14 32.18 -4.07
N LEU A 10 3.01 31.61 -2.87
CA LEU A 10 4.10 30.95 -2.16
C LEU A 10 4.55 29.68 -2.89
N LYS A 11 3.65 28.79 -3.34
CA LYS A 11 4.01 27.64 -4.19
C LYS A 11 4.69 28.07 -5.49
N CYS A 12 4.22 29.12 -6.18
CA CYS A 12 4.93 29.64 -7.36
C CYS A 12 6.29 30.24 -7.01
N LEU A 13 6.46 30.86 -5.83
CA LEU A 13 7.76 31.36 -5.37
C LEU A 13 8.71 30.22 -5.00
N THR A 14 8.23 29.19 -4.30
CA THR A 14 9.00 28.00 -3.92
C THR A 14 9.36 27.17 -5.15
N ILE A 15 8.45 26.99 -6.12
CA ILE A 15 8.76 26.35 -7.41
C ILE A 15 9.78 27.20 -8.20
N PHE A 16 9.69 28.53 -8.18
CA PHE A 16 10.67 29.41 -8.83
C PHE A 16 12.04 29.41 -8.12
N VAL A 17 12.08 29.26 -6.80
CA VAL A 17 13.32 29.14 -6.02
C VAL A 17 13.94 27.74 -6.16
N LEU A 18 13.14 26.67 -6.19
CA LEU A 18 13.58 25.30 -6.45
C LEU A 18 14.07 25.12 -7.90
N SER A 19 13.39 25.71 -8.89
CA SER A 19 13.88 25.70 -10.28
C SER A 19 15.10 26.60 -10.50
N ILE A 20 15.33 27.62 -9.66
CA ILE A 20 16.64 28.29 -9.59
C ILE A 20 17.67 27.40 -8.87
N GLY A 21 17.31 26.63 -7.85
CA GLY A 21 18.21 25.63 -7.24
C GLY A 21 18.69 24.57 -8.25
N LEU A 22 17.77 23.98 -9.01
CA LEU A 22 18.05 22.91 -9.96
C LEU A 22 18.71 23.36 -11.26
N VAL A 23 18.47 24.60 -11.73
CA VAL A 23 19.24 25.19 -12.84
C VAL A 23 20.67 25.60 -12.41
N PHE A 24 20.96 25.64 -11.10
CA PHE A 24 22.29 25.90 -10.57
C PHE A 24 23.13 24.66 -10.24
N SER A 25 22.59 23.43 -10.37
CA SER A 25 23.39 22.19 -10.27
C SER A 25 24.44 22.06 -11.39
N HIS A 26 24.25 22.77 -12.50
CA HIS A 26 25.22 22.89 -13.61
C HIS A 26 25.83 24.30 -13.71
N ALA A 27 25.45 25.23 -12.84
CA ALA A 27 26.11 26.52 -12.72
C ALA A 27 27.27 26.37 -11.75
N ARG A 28 28.47 26.07 -12.28
CA ARG A 28 29.72 26.25 -11.52
C ARG A 28 29.66 27.61 -10.81
N PRO A 29 29.92 27.69 -9.50
CA PRO A 29 30.05 28.99 -8.86
C PRO A 29 31.12 29.78 -9.60
N ILE A 30 30.83 31.03 -9.96
CA ILE A 30 31.77 31.93 -10.66
C ILE A 30 32.79 32.44 -9.62
N TYR A 31 33.59 31.51 -9.11
CA TYR A 31 34.97 31.80 -8.74
C TYR A 31 35.73 32.15 -10.03
N SER A 32 36.79 32.95 -9.90
CA SER A 32 37.61 33.37 -11.04
C SER A 32 38.11 32.17 -11.86
N ASP A 33 38.28 32.36 -13.17
CA ASP A 33 38.78 31.39 -14.19
C ASP A 33 40.24 30.89 -13.95
N THR A 34 40.67 30.77 -12.69
CA THR A 34 42.04 30.50 -12.24
C THR A 34 42.11 29.59 -11.00
N GLN A 35 40.99 29.02 -10.54
CA GLN A 35 40.96 28.03 -9.45
C GLN A 35 41.24 26.62 -10.03
N PRO A 36 42.20 25.87 -9.47
CA PRO A 36 42.42 24.47 -9.83
C PRO A 36 41.18 23.59 -9.61
N VAL A 37 40.95 22.66 -10.53
CA VAL A 37 39.88 21.66 -10.45
C VAL A 37 40.52 20.28 -10.20
N ILE A 38 39.83 19.41 -9.45
CA ILE A 38 40.24 18.02 -9.27
C ILE A 38 39.61 17.16 -10.37
N ASP A 39 40.45 16.44 -11.10
CA ASP A 39 40.10 15.33 -11.98
C ASP A 39 40.11 14.03 -11.15
N PHE A 40 38.94 13.49 -10.82
CA PHE A 40 38.76 12.32 -9.96
C PHE A 40 38.32 11.12 -10.80
N VAL A 41 39.05 10.01 -10.71
CA VAL A 41 38.73 8.77 -11.46
C VAL A 41 38.92 7.53 -10.59
N ASN A 42 38.04 6.55 -10.79
CA ASN A 42 38.25 5.16 -10.35
C ASN A 42 39.28 4.50 -11.29
N THR A 43 40.30 3.83 -10.74
CA THR A 43 41.35 3.15 -11.52
C THR A 43 41.14 1.64 -11.64
N THR A 44 40.07 1.12 -11.05
CA THR A 44 39.71 -0.30 -10.95
C THR A 44 38.34 -0.66 -11.55
N GLY A 45 37.57 0.32 -12.02
CA GLY A 45 36.26 0.12 -12.63
C GLY A 45 35.73 1.39 -13.29
N GLU A 46 34.56 1.31 -13.91
CA GLU A 46 34.04 2.36 -14.80
C GLU A 46 33.29 3.49 -14.07
N SER A 47 32.76 3.22 -12.87
CA SER A 47 32.02 4.22 -12.09
C SER A 47 32.91 4.97 -11.10
N GLU A 48 32.81 6.30 -11.12
CA GLU A 48 33.42 7.26 -10.19
C GLU A 48 32.69 7.34 -8.82
N VAL A 49 31.73 6.46 -8.56
CA VAL A 49 31.10 6.30 -7.23
C VAL A 49 32.07 5.61 -6.27
N ILE A 50 32.27 6.21 -5.10
CA ILE A 50 32.86 5.52 -3.96
C ILE A 50 31.80 4.60 -3.34
N SER A 51 32.04 3.30 -3.48
CA SER A 51 31.12 2.24 -3.04
C SER A 51 31.33 1.86 -1.57
N MET A 52 30.25 1.56 -0.84
CA MET A 52 30.32 0.98 0.50
C MET A 52 30.49 -0.54 0.49
N THR A 53 30.02 -1.23 -0.56
CA THR A 53 30.04 -2.70 -0.68
C THR A 53 31.11 -3.25 -1.62
N GLU A 54 31.85 -2.39 -2.33
CA GLU A 54 32.99 -2.78 -3.18
C GLU A 54 34.27 -2.07 -2.75
N SER A 55 35.40 -2.78 -2.68
CA SER A 55 36.72 -2.16 -2.49
C SER A 55 37.31 -1.75 -3.84
N LYS A 56 37.65 -0.47 -4.01
CA LYS A 56 38.17 0.11 -5.26
C LYS A 56 39.33 1.05 -5.00
N GLU A 57 40.13 1.30 -6.04
CA GLU A 57 41.22 2.28 -6.05
C GLU A 57 40.84 3.53 -6.84
N TYR A 58 41.23 4.70 -6.34
CA TYR A 58 40.92 6.01 -6.93
C TYR A 58 42.17 6.86 -7.08
N LYS A 59 42.11 7.78 -8.04
CA LYS A 59 43.12 8.79 -8.33
C LYS A 59 42.46 10.15 -8.48
N ALA A 60 42.95 11.14 -7.75
CA ALA A 60 42.54 12.54 -7.88
C ALA A 60 43.74 13.39 -8.34
N THR A 61 43.57 14.16 -9.41
CA THR A 61 44.64 14.95 -10.03
C THR A 61 44.28 16.42 -10.01
N VAL A 62 45.18 17.29 -9.55
CA VAL A 62 44.97 18.75 -9.51
C VAL A 62 46.16 19.49 -10.09
N MET A 63 45.90 20.39 -11.03
CA MET A 63 46.92 21.12 -11.80
C MET A 63 46.97 22.58 -11.38
N PHE A 64 48.18 23.12 -11.13
CA PHE A 64 48.38 24.48 -10.64
C PHE A 64 49.12 25.33 -11.67
N GLU A 65 48.53 26.46 -12.07
CA GLU A 65 49.24 27.43 -12.89
C GLU A 65 50.39 28.10 -12.11
N GLY A 66 51.59 28.06 -12.67
CA GLY A 66 52.73 28.85 -12.20
C GLY A 66 53.47 28.35 -10.95
N LYS A 67 53.00 27.33 -10.22
CA LYS A 67 53.74 26.75 -9.08
C LYS A 67 54.99 26.00 -9.54
N THR A 68 56.09 26.20 -8.81
CA THR A 68 57.36 25.47 -8.98
C THR A 68 57.30 24.05 -8.37
N PRO A 69 58.19 23.12 -8.77
CA PRO A 69 58.27 21.80 -8.15
C PRO A 69 58.52 21.83 -6.64
N GLU A 70 59.30 22.80 -6.15
CA GLU A 70 59.55 23.00 -4.72
C GLU A 70 58.31 23.50 -3.96
N GLU A 71 57.50 24.38 -4.55
CA GLU A 71 56.22 24.81 -3.98
C GLU A 71 55.19 23.68 -3.98
N LEU A 72 55.12 22.88 -5.06
CA LEU A 72 54.27 21.68 -5.11
C LEU A 72 54.71 20.63 -4.09
N LYS A 73 56.01 20.42 -3.92
CA LYS A 73 56.52 19.50 -2.89
C LYS A 73 56.16 19.98 -1.49
N THR A 74 56.31 21.27 -1.21
CA THR A 74 55.89 21.86 0.08
C THR A 74 54.40 21.60 0.29
N LEU A 75 53.58 21.91 -0.73
CA LEU A 75 52.13 21.72 -0.69
C LEU A 75 51.72 20.26 -0.47
N ALA A 76 52.43 19.29 -1.05
CA ALA A 76 52.17 17.86 -0.84
C ALA A 76 52.50 17.38 0.58
N GLU A 77 53.33 18.13 1.33
CA GLU A 77 53.69 17.88 2.73
C GLU A 77 52.81 18.68 3.72
N THR A 78 52.15 19.76 3.29
CA THR A 78 51.36 20.68 4.15
C THR A 78 49.84 20.63 3.95
N ALA A 79 49.35 20.21 2.78
CA ALA A 79 47.93 20.16 2.49
C ALA A 79 47.31 18.80 2.86
N SER A 80 46.06 18.83 3.32
CA SER A 80 45.24 17.65 3.59
C SER A 80 44.20 17.43 2.49
N TRP A 81 43.83 16.17 2.28
CA TRP A 81 42.70 15.80 1.44
C TRP A 81 41.51 15.44 2.35
N THR A 82 40.36 16.05 2.11
CA THR A 82 39.15 15.83 2.89
C THR A 82 38.01 15.37 1.99
N LEU A 83 37.14 14.50 2.51
CA LEU A 83 35.87 14.15 1.89
C LEU A 83 34.77 14.59 2.86
N THR A 84 34.06 15.67 2.50
CA THR A 84 33.23 16.46 3.44
C THR A 84 32.02 17.07 2.74
N ARG A 85 30.90 17.24 3.44
CA ARG A 85 29.71 17.99 2.98
C ARG A 85 29.28 19.02 4.02
N GLU A 86 28.63 20.09 3.59
CA GLU A 86 28.18 21.17 4.50
C GLU A 86 26.94 20.79 5.31
N GLU A 87 26.03 20.02 4.69
CA GLU A 87 24.78 19.54 5.29
C GLU A 87 24.48 18.09 4.87
N GLY A 88 23.53 17.45 5.55
CA GLY A 88 23.07 16.10 5.25
C GLY A 88 22.27 16.03 3.93
N GLY A 89 22.19 14.83 3.35
CA GLY A 89 21.39 14.57 2.13
C GLY A 89 19.95 14.14 2.39
N GLN A 90 19.60 13.84 3.65
CA GLN A 90 18.29 13.33 4.09
C GLN A 90 17.56 14.35 4.97
N ASN A 91 16.27 14.14 5.19
CA ASN A 91 15.48 14.92 6.16
C ASN A 91 16.09 14.83 7.57
N GLU A 92 16.31 15.97 8.25
CA GLU A 92 16.90 16.04 9.59
C GLU A 92 16.00 15.48 10.71
N GLU A 93 14.68 15.49 10.54
CA GLU A 93 13.74 14.90 11.51
C GLU A 93 13.75 13.37 11.43
N ASP A 94 13.85 12.83 10.22
CA ASP A 94 13.96 11.39 9.96
C ASP A 94 15.38 10.89 10.27
N PHE A 95 16.44 11.63 9.89
CA PHE A 95 17.85 11.29 10.09
C PHE A 95 18.63 12.44 10.77
N PRO A 96 18.59 12.54 12.12
CA PRO A 96 19.27 13.61 12.86
C PRO A 96 20.78 13.40 13.07
N TYR A 97 21.36 12.28 12.64
CA TYR A 97 22.77 11.90 12.93
C TYR A 97 23.64 11.71 11.68
N GLN A 98 23.25 12.35 10.57
CA GLN A 98 23.94 12.26 9.29
C GLN A 98 25.42 12.67 9.39
N TYR A 99 26.29 11.87 8.77
CA TYR A 99 27.73 12.09 8.79
C TYR A 99 28.12 13.19 7.80
N LEU A 100 28.89 14.19 8.26
CA LEU A 100 29.31 15.34 7.44
C LEU A 100 30.69 15.14 6.77
N GLY A 101 31.36 14.01 7.04
CA GLY A 101 32.69 13.71 6.50
C GLY A 101 33.84 14.29 7.33
N ALA A 102 35.06 14.01 6.88
CA ALA A 102 36.32 14.24 7.58
C ALA A 102 37.53 14.25 6.61
N PRO A 103 38.76 14.59 7.06
CA PRO A 103 40.00 14.21 6.39
C PRO A 103 40.02 12.72 6.04
N LEU A 104 40.57 12.35 4.86
CA LEU A 104 40.49 10.97 4.36
C LEU A 104 41.06 9.91 5.32
N ASP A 105 42.08 10.28 6.11
CA ASP A 105 42.72 9.42 7.11
C ASP A 105 41.95 9.32 8.45
N GLU A 106 40.91 10.13 8.64
CA GLU A 106 40.00 10.09 9.79
C GLU A 106 38.67 9.34 9.51
N TRP A 107 38.39 8.97 8.26
CA TRP A 107 37.23 8.14 7.92
C TRP A 107 37.42 6.69 8.40
N THR A 108 36.48 6.19 9.22
CA THR A 108 36.47 4.82 9.73
C THR A 108 35.31 4.01 9.16
N VAL A 109 35.45 2.68 9.13
CA VAL A 109 34.34 1.75 8.86
C VAL A 109 33.25 1.85 9.93
N PHE A 110 32.02 1.45 9.59
CA PHE A 110 30.93 1.34 10.57
C PHE A 110 31.06 0.02 11.34
N THR A 111 30.94 0.07 12.67
CA THR A 111 31.10 -1.11 13.54
C THR A 111 29.97 -2.14 13.39
N THR A 112 30.24 -3.16 12.60
CA THR A 112 29.49 -4.42 12.47
C THR A 112 30.27 -5.57 13.14
N LYS A 113 29.69 -6.78 13.16
CA LYS A 113 30.39 -8.02 13.56
C LYS A 113 31.50 -8.46 12.59
N PHE A 114 31.60 -7.82 11.42
CA PHE A 114 32.57 -8.13 10.35
C PHE A 114 33.73 -7.12 10.29
N THR A 115 33.66 -6.03 11.06
CA THR A 115 34.65 -4.94 11.10
C THR A 115 35.25 -4.78 12.49
N THR A 116 36.43 -4.14 12.60
CA THR A 116 36.92 -3.64 13.90
C THR A 116 36.57 -2.16 14.06
N THR A 117 36.07 -1.76 15.24
CA THR A 117 35.88 -0.35 15.61
C THR A 117 37.14 0.48 15.32
N GLY A 118 36.98 1.56 14.57
CA GLY A 118 38.06 2.49 14.26
C GLY A 118 39.03 2.04 13.16
N ASP A 119 38.77 0.93 12.47
CA ASP A 119 39.55 0.57 11.27
C ASP A 119 39.34 1.64 10.18
N PRO A 120 40.42 2.15 9.53
CA PRO A 120 40.29 3.15 8.47
C PRO A 120 39.50 2.63 7.26
N LEU A 121 38.54 3.43 6.78
CA LEU A 121 37.80 3.18 5.55
C LEU A 121 38.69 3.38 4.32
N PHE A 122 39.46 4.48 4.31
CA PHE A 122 40.40 4.78 3.24
C PHE A 122 41.82 4.35 3.62
N LYS A 123 42.50 3.69 2.68
CA LYS A 123 43.84 3.11 2.85
C LYS A 123 44.76 3.52 1.70
N ASP A 124 46.05 3.36 1.90
CA ASP A 124 47.12 3.68 0.94
C ASP A 124 47.05 5.13 0.41
N ILE A 125 46.54 6.05 1.22
CA ILE A 125 46.42 7.48 0.95
C ILE A 125 47.82 8.07 0.71
N LYS A 126 48.06 8.57 -0.50
CA LYS A 126 49.37 9.07 -0.92
C LYS A 126 49.23 10.25 -1.88
N THR A 127 49.87 11.36 -1.55
CA THR A 127 50.03 12.51 -2.46
C THR A 127 51.41 12.48 -3.11
N GLU A 128 51.45 12.51 -4.45
CA GLU A 128 52.67 12.64 -5.24
C GLU A 128 52.71 13.96 -6.01
N VAL A 129 53.92 14.52 -6.20
CA VAL A 129 54.13 15.68 -7.08
C VAL A 129 54.27 15.18 -8.51
N ILE A 130 53.40 15.65 -9.39
CA ILE A 130 53.45 15.41 -10.84
C ILE A 130 53.87 16.68 -11.58
N PRO A 131 54.24 16.62 -12.88
CA PRO A 131 54.65 17.80 -13.63
C PRO A 131 53.55 18.87 -13.71
N GLY A 132 53.65 19.91 -12.87
CA GLY A 132 52.68 21.02 -12.80
C GLY A 132 51.46 20.78 -11.89
N GLY A 133 51.46 19.73 -11.06
CA GLY A 133 50.31 19.37 -10.25
C GLY A 133 50.61 18.46 -9.07
N LEU A 134 49.55 18.08 -8.35
CA LEU A 134 49.55 17.02 -7.36
C LEU A 134 48.62 15.89 -7.80
N GLN A 135 48.98 14.66 -7.44
CA GLN A 135 48.15 13.47 -7.64
C GLN A 135 47.97 12.76 -6.30
N LEU A 136 46.74 12.63 -5.84
CA LEU A 136 46.36 11.73 -4.76
C LEU A 136 46.02 10.35 -5.35
N THR A 137 46.45 9.29 -4.67
CA THR A 137 45.92 7.93 -4.82
C THR A 137 45.48 7.40 -3.47
N PHE A 138 44.38 6.67 -3.42
CA PHE A 138 43.89 5.97 -2.23
C PHE A 138 42.96 4.82 -2.65
N LYS A 139 42.60 3.94 -1.72
CA LYS A 139 41.57 2.91 -1.91
C LYS A 139 40.58 2.90 -0.76
N ASN A 140 39.33 2.51 -1.03
CA ASN A 140 38.38 2.21 0.04
C ASN A 140 38.38 0.72 0.38
N VAL A 141 37.95 0.40 1.61
CA VAL A 141 37.50 -0.95 1.98
C VAL A 141 35.97 -0.98 2.11
N LEU A 142 35.41 -2.17 2.39
CA LEU A 142 34.00 -2.37 2.69
C LEU A 142 33.59 -1.60 3.95
N MET A 143 32.61 -0.69 3.85
CA MET A 143 32.16 0.16 4.97
C MET A 143 31.58 -0.66 6.14
N PHE A 144 30.94 -1.78 5.83
CA PHE A 144 30.28 -2.66 6.80
C PHE A 144 30.99 -4.02 6.94
N GLY A 145 32.15 -4.22 6.30
CA GLY A 145 32.90 -5.47 6.29
C GLY A 145 32.32 -6.58 5.40
N VAL A 146 31.24 -6.31 4.65
CA VAL A 146 30.56 -7.26 3.75
C VAL A 146 30.25 -6.62 2.39
N ASN A 147 30.27 -7.42 1.32
CA ASN A 147 29.79 -7.02 0.00
C ASN A 147 28.25 -7.16 -0.07
N GLY A 148 27.53 -6.24 0.57
CA GLY A 148 26.08 -6.13 0.47
C GLY A 148 25.42 -5.45 1.67
N ILE A 149 24.18 -4.99 1.49
CA ILE A 149 23.31 -4.39 2.53
C ILE A 149 22.13 -5.31 2.92
N ASP A 150 22.41 -6.61 2.92
CA ASP A 150 21.43 -7.71 3.01
C ASP A 150 21.20 -8.28 4.41
N GLY A 151 20.78 -9.56 4.52
CA GLY A 151 20.49 -10.26 5.76
C GLY A 151 21.63 -10.23 6.79
N ARG A 152 22.86 -9.98 6.36
CA ARG A 152 24.08 -9.90 7.20
C ARG A 152 24.09 -8.64 8.10
N GLU A 153 23.35 -8.70 9.21
CA GLU A 153 23.07 -7.55 10.12
C GLU A 153 22.13 -6.47 9.52
N ARG A 154 21.16 -6.91 8.69
CA ARG A 154 20.08 -6.11 8.05
C ARG A 154 19.61 -4.88 8.86
N PRO A 155 19.16 -5.00 10.14
CA PRO A 155 18.58 -3.85 10.85
C PRO A 155 19.59 -2.79 11.30
N LEU A 156 20.88 -3.15 11.39
CA LEU A 156 21.95 -2.22 11.76
C LEU A 156 22.47 -1.50 10.52
N ILE A 157 22.76 -2.25 9.45
CA ILE A 157 23.31 -1.68 8.21
C ILE A 157 22.30 -0.75 7.54
N ARG A 158 21.06 -1.21 7.33
CA ARG A 158 20.04 -0.42 6.61
C ARG A 158 19.60 0.84 7.37
N ASN A 159 19.63 0.81 8.70
CA ASN A 159 19.39 1.99 9.54
C ASN A 159 20.52 3.02 9.45
N ALA A 160 21.78 2.57 9.40
CA ALA A 160 22.95 3.45 9.32
C ALA A 160 23.23 3.99 7.90
N LEU A 161 22.76 3.30 6.86
CA LEU A 161 23.16 3.51 5.46
C LEU A 161 23.02 4.97 5.01
N LEU A 162 21.83 5.55 5.21
CA LEU A 162 21.50 6.89 4.73
C LEU A 162 22.15 8.01 5.54
N ASP A 163 22.69 7.74 6.74
CA ASP A 163 23.54 8.71 7.45
C ASP A 163 24.79 9.04 6.63
N TYR A 164 25.29 8.10 5.82
CA TYR A 164 26.50 8.26 5.03
C TYR A 164 26.22 8.50 3.55
N THR A 165 25.15 7.96 2.98
CA THR A 165 24.86 8.09 1.53
C THR A 165 24.69 9.55 1.10
N GLY A 166 25.26 9.91 -0.06
CA GLY A 166 25.04 11.18 -0.75
C GLY A 166 26.27 11.71 -1.46
N THR A 167 26.20 12.98 -1.86
CA THR A 167 27.33 13.72 -2.44
C THR A 167 28.20 14.31 -1.34
N TYR A 168 29.52 14.18 -1.48
CA TYR A 168 30.54 14.86 -0.68
C TYR A 168 31.45 15.64 -1.63
N ASP A 169 32.04 16.71 -1.14
CA ASP A 169 33.16 17.35 -1.82
C ASP A 169 34.47 16.65 -1.44
N LEU A 170 35.22 16.18 -2.43
CA LEU A 170 36.64 15.90 -2.27
C LEU A 170 37.40 17.23 -2.39
N LYS A 171 38.04 17.67 -1.31
CA LYS A 171 38.78 18.95 -1.24
C LYS A 171 40.27 18.71 -1.01
N LEU A 172 41.09 19.57 -1.62
CA LEU A 172 42.48 19.78 -1.20
C LEU A 172 42.54 21.07 -0.38
N VAL A 173 42.98 20.98 0.87
CA VAL A 173 42.95 22.08 1.85
C VAL A 173 44.35 22.37 2.38
N GLU A 174 44.76 23.64 2.39
CA GLU A 174 45.99 24.11 3.05
C GLU A 174 45.64 25.25 4.01
N ALA A 175 45.94 25.10 5.31
CA ALA A 175 45.69 26.11 6.34
C ALA A 175 44.27 26.72 6.28
N ASP A 176 43.26 25.85 6.33
CA ASP A 176 41.81 26.14 6.21
C ASP A 176 41.36 26.74 4.86
N GLN A 177 42.26 26.94 3.89
CA GLN A 177 41.91 27.38 2.54
C GLN A 177 41.67 26.16 1.62
N VAL A 178 40.47 26.06 1.06
CA VAL A 178 40.19 25.14 -0.06
C VAL A 178 40.93 25.63 -1.31
N LEU A 179 41.81 24.78 -1.84
CA LEU A 179 42.64 25.06 -3.02
C LEU A 179 42.07 24.47 -4.31
N ALA A 180 41.29 23.39 -4.19
CA ALA A 180 40.57 22.73 -5.26
C ALA A 180 39.45 21.87 -4.65
N THR A 181 38.37 21.65 -5.39
CA THR A 181 37.25 20.79 -4.99
C THR A 181 36.62 20.10 -6.20
N THR A 182 36.02 18.93 -5.99
CA THR A 182 35.10 18.27 -6.93
C THR A 182 34.07 17.44 -6.15
N PRO A 183 32.80 17.38 -6.58
CA PRO A 183 31.82 16.49 -5.96
C PRO A 183 32.16 15.01 -6.27
N VAL A 184 31.93 14.14 -5.29
CA VAL A 184 32.10 12.69 -5.36
C VAL A 184 30.91 12.04 -4.66
N LEU A 185 30.33 11.02 -5.29
CA LEU A 185 29.22 10.25 -4.71
C LEU A 185 29.77 9.16 -3.78
N PHE A 186 29.25 9.10 -2.56
CA PHE A 186 29.41 7.98 -1.63
C PHE A 186 28.07 7.24 -1.55
N LYS A 187 27.99 6.05 -2.16
CA LYS A 187 26.75 5.26 -2.29
C LYS A 187 26.98 3.81 -1.89
N PRO A 188 25.92 3.06 -1.53
CA PRO A 188 26.02 1.64 -1.16
C PRO A 188 26.76 0.81 -2.22
N TYR A 189 26.29 0.91 -3.47
CA TYR A 189 26.91 0.42 -4.71
C TYR A 189 26.62 1.43 -5.84
N ASN A 190 27.00 1.14 -7.08
CA ASN A 190 27.11 2.14 -8.15
C ASN A 190 25.75 2.56 -8.70
N SER A 191 24.88 1.58 -8.92
CA SER A 191 23.50 1.75 -9.42
C SER A 191 22.50 2.20 -8.35
N TYR A 192 22.89 2.33 -7.08
CA TYR A 192 21.99 2.67 -5.98
C TYR A 192 21.28 4.02 -6.19
N THR A 193 19.96 3.99 -6.18
CA THR A 193 19.07 5.12 -6.44
C THR A 193 18.52 5.66 -5.12
N LEU A 194 18.78 6.93 -4.83
CA LEU A 194 18.10 7.59 -3.72
C LEU A 194 16.66 7.90 -4.12
N TYR A 195 15.70 7.76 -3.20
CA TYR A 195 14.28 8.10 -3.46
C TYR A 195 14.12 9.53 -4.01
N SER A 196 14.88 10.49 -3.49
CA SER A 196 14.90 11.89 -3.96
C SER A 196 15.35 12.06 -5.42
N GLU A 197 15.97 11.04 -6.03
CA GLU A 197 16.39 11.02 -7.43
C GLU A 197 15.31 10.43 -8.36
N ILE A 198 14.38 9.60 -7.85
CA ILE A 198 13.47 8.76 -8.67
C ILE A 198 12.58 9.61 -9.58
N ASP A 199 11.77 10.51 -9.03
CA ASP A 199 10.79 11.29 -9.81
C ASP A 199 11.44 12.12 -10.92
N GLN A 200 12.59 12.74 -10.63
CA GLN A 200 13.32 13.52 -11.63
C GLN A 200 13.97 12.61 -12.69
N ARG A 201 14.56 11.47 -12.30
CA ARG A 201 15.08 10.47 -13.25
C ARG A 201 13.97 9.95 -14.16
N LEU A 202 12.78 9.65 -13.63
CA LEU A 202 11.63 9.23 -14.44
C LEU A 202 11.20 10.30 -15.45
N ALA A 203 11.14 11.57 -15.04
CA ALA A 203 10.80 12.68 -15.93
C ALA A 203 11.86 12.87 -17.04
N ASP A 204 13.16 12.79 -16.69
CA ASP A 204 14.27 12.93 -17.63
C ASP A 204 14.32 11.75 -18.63
N LEU A 205 14.09 10.53 -18.15
CA LEU A 205 13.99 9.32 -18.98
C LEU A 205 12.78 9.39 -19.92
N ALA A 206 11.62 9.85 -19.46
CA ALA A 206 10.46 10.05 -20.32
C ALA A 206 10.73 11.09 -21.43
N ALA A 207 11.36 12.23 -21.08
CA ALA A 207 11.78 13.23 -22.06
C ALA A 207 12.81 12.69 -23.08
N LEU A 208 13.75 11.86 -22.63
CA LEU A 208 14.75 11.21 -23.47
C LEU A 208 14.10 10.19 -24.43
N ALA A 209 13.16 9.37 -23.96
CA ALA A 209 12.42 8.42 -24.78
C ALA A 209 11.63 9.14 -25.89
N LEU A 210 10.90 10.21 -25.54
CA LEU A 210 10.18 11.07 -26.49
C LEU A 210 11.13 11.67 -27.54
N SER A 211 12.33 12.10 -27.14
CA SER A 211 13.34 12.62 -28.08
C SER A 211 13.85 11.57 -29.09
N LYS A 212 13.78 10.29 -28.73
CA LYS A 212 14.16 9.14 -29.57
C LYS A 212 12.98 8.55 -30.33
N GLY A 213 11.77 9.09 -30.19
CA GLY A 213 10.57 8.61 -30.87
C GLY A 213 9.97 7.33 -30.27
N ILE A 214 10.13 7.14 -28.95
CA ILE A 214 9.35 6.22 -28.13
C ILE A 214 8.35 7.08 -27.34
N HIS A 215 7.11 6.62 -27.17
CA HIS A 215 6.19 7.29 -26.25
C HIS A 215 6.52 6.90 -24.80
N ALA A 216 6.73 7.90 -23.96
CA ALA A 216 6.85 7.71 -22.52
C ALA A 216 6.16 8.85 -21.77
N GLU A 217 5.48 8.52 -20.69
CA GLU A 217 4.85 9.49 -19.79
C GLU A 217 4.81 8.98 -18.34
N VAL A 218 5.00 9.90 -17.40
CA VAL A 218 4.91 9.62 -15.96
C VAL A 218 3.53 10.04 -15.47
N ARG A 219 2.85 9.16 -14.72
CA ARG A 219 1.53 9.42 -14.14
C ARG A 219 1.56 9.13 -12.63
N GLU A 220 1.07 10.08 -11.83
CA GLU A 220 0.68 9.82 -10.45
C GLU A 220 -0.58 8.93 -10.46
N PHE A 221 -0.53 7.78 -9.81
CA PHE A 221 -1.65 6.81 -9.76
C PHE A 221 -2.25 6.62 -8.35
N GLY A 222 -1.59 7.18 -7.33
CA GLY A 222 -2.02 7.13 -5.94
C GLY A 222 -1.16 8.01 -5.05
N GLN A 223 -1.45 7.98 -3.74
CA GLN A 223 -0.68 8.66 -2.71
C GLN A 223 -0.49 7.73 -1.51
N THR A 224 0.67 7.84 -0.87
CA THR A 224 1.02 7.04 0.32
C THR A 224 0.28 7.48 1.58
N ALA A 225 0.42 6.72 2.66
CA ALA A 225 -0.11 7.06 3.98
C ALA A 225 0.37 8.44 4.50
N MET A 226 1.60 8.85 4.19
CA MET A 226 2.10 10.21 4.48
C MET A 226 1.90 11.22 3.32
N GLY A 227 1.15 10.87 2.28
CA GLY A 227 0.77 11.77 1.18
C GLY A 227 1.87 12.05 0.14
N ARG A 228 2.85 11.16 -0.03
CA ARG A 228 3.80 11.20 -1.16
C ARG A 228 3.13 10.69 -2.43
N PRO A 229 3.42 11.26 -3.61
CA PRO A 229 2.89 10.76 -4.87
C PRO A 229 3.48 9.38 -5.19
N MET A 230 2.63 8.49 -5.68
CA MET A 230 3.03 7.20 -6.25
C MET A 230 3.03 7.32 -7.77
N ASN A 231 4.21 7.22 -8.38
CA ASN A 231 4.41 7.50 -9.80
C ASN A 231 4.72 6.22 -10.59
N ALA A 232 4.03 6.06 -11.72
CA ALA A 232 4.31 5.03 -12.72
C ALA A 232 4.79 5.69 -14.03
N ILE A 233 5.80 5.11 -14.69
CA ILE A 233 6.15 5.46 -16.07
C ILE A 233 5.56 4.44 -17.05
N PHE A 234 4.80 4.94 -18.02
CA PHE A 234 4.23 4.18 -19.13
C PHE A 234 5.15 4.32 -20.33
N ILE A 235 5.52 3.22 -21.00
CA ILE A 235 6.44 3.22 -22.14
C ILE A 235 5.91 2.34 -23.26
N ALA A 236 5.68 2.93 -24.44
CA ALA A 236 5.12 2.29 -25.63
C ALA A 236 5.79 2.82 -26.91
N ASP A 237 5.57 2.16 -28.04
CA ASP A 237 5.93 2.70 -29.36
C ASP A 237 5.24 4.06 -29.64
N THR A 238 3.97 4.19 -29.27
CA THR A 238 3.12 5.36 -29.51
C THR A 238 2.16 5.62 -28.35
N ALA A 239 1.65 6.84 -28.25
CA ALA A 239 0.57 7.16 -27.30
C ALA A 239 -0.75 6.46 -27.63
N GLU A 240 -0.96 6.10 -28.91
CA GLU A 240 -2.19 5.44 -29.36
C GLU A 240 -2.28 4.00 -28.83
N THR A 241 -1.14 3.32 -28.65
CA THR A 241 -1.06 1.99 -28.02
C THR A 241 -1.75 1.95 -26.66
N LEU A 242 -1.55 2.98 -25.82
CA LEU A 242 -2.17 3.02 -24.48
C LEU A 242 -3.71 3.14 -24.58
N SER A 243 -4.23 3.99 -25.47
CA SER A 243 -5.69 4.13 -25.67
C SER A 243 -6.31 2.93 -26.38
N ASN A 244 -5.60 2.32 -27.33
CA ASN A 244 -6.07 1.15 -28.06
C ASN A 244 -6.10 -0.09 -27.15
N HIS A 245 -5.14 -0.21 -26.22
CA HIS A 245 -5.16 -1.21 -25.17
C HIS A 245 -6.37 -1.06 -24.25
N MET A 246 -6.66 0.14 -23.75
CA MET A 246 -7.83 0.36 -22.89
C MET A 246 -9.16 0.01 -23.60
N ALA A 247 -9.29 0.35 -24.89
CA ALA A 247 -10.47 -0.03 -25.69
C ALA A 247 -10.54 -1.54 -25.98
N LEU A 248 -9.37 -2.21 -26.08
CA LEU A 248 -9.30 -3.66 -26.24
C LEU A 248 -9.64 -4.38 -24.92
N ASN A 249 -9.20 -3.86 -23.76
CA ASN A 249 -9.56 -4.36 -22.43
C ASN A 249 -11.08 -4.34 -22.22
N GLU A 250 -11.74 -3.19 -22.47
CA GLU A 250 -13.21 -3.06 -22.33
C GLU A 250 -13.94 -4.10 -23.20
N ARG A 251 -13.49 -4.28 -24.45
CA ARG A 251 -14.01 -5.33 -25.33
C ARG A 251 -13.74 -6.73 -24.76
N ALA A 252 -12.51 -7.01 -24.33
CA ALA A 252 -12.08 -8.31 -23.85
C ALA A 252 -12.76 -8.76 -22.56
N GLU A 253 -13.11 -7.85 -21.66
CA GLU A 253 -13.88 -8.17 -20.47
C GLU A 253 -15.36 -8.45 -20.78
N SER A 254 -15.90 -7.84 -21.85
CA SER A 254 -17.30 -7.99 -22.26
C SER A 254 -17.56 -9.18 -23.21
N ASP A 255 -16.61 -9.50 -24.10
CA ASP A 255 -16.66 -10.61 -25.06
C ASP A 255 -15.24 -11.13 -25.34
N PRO A 256 -14.63 -11.86 -24.37
CA PRO A 256 -13.28 -12.41 -24.53
C PRO A 256 -13.22 -13.40 -25.70
N GLN A 257 -14.31 -14.15 -25.93
CA GLN A 257 -14.40 -15.15 -26.99
C GLN A 257 -14.25 -14.54 -28.39
N SER A 258 -14.82 -13.35 -28.64
CA SER A 258 -14.65 -12.63 -29.90
C SER A 258 -13.22 -12.09 -30.06
N VAL A 259 -12.59 -11.62 -28.98
CA VAL A 259 -11.17 -11.18 -29.03
C VAL A 259 -10.24 -12.35 -29.34
N ILE A 260 -10.44 -13.53 -28.75
CA ILE A 260 -9.70 -14.76 -29.08
C ILE A 260 -9.82 -15.08 -30.59
N GLN A 261 -11.02 -15.01 -31.17
CA GLN A 261 -11.23 -15.28 -32.60
C GLN A 261 -10.51 -14.29 -33.52
N ASP A 262 -10.44 -13.01 -33.13
CA ASP A 262 -9.69 -11.99 -33.87
C ASP A 262 -8.17 -12.20 -33.77
N ILE A 263 -7.66 -12.63 -32.61
CA ILE A 263 -6.25 -13.02 -32.41
C ILE A 263 -5.90 -14.26 -33.23
N GLU A 264 -6.78 -15.27 -33.26
CA GLU A 264 -6.57 -16.50 -34.02
C GLU A 264 -6.57 -16.27 -35.53
N SER A 265 -7.43 -15.38 -36.02
CA SER A 265 -7.55 -15.05 -37.44
C SER A 265 -6.56 -13.97 -37.93
N GLY A 266 -5.90 -13.27 -37.00
CA GLY A 266 -5.04 -12.12 -37.33
C GLY A 266 -5.83 -10.89 -37.78
N ALA A 267 -7.07 -10.73 -37.30
CA ALA A 267 -7.95 -9.62 -37.64
C ALA A 267 -7.63 -8.32 -36.87
N ILE A 268 -6.94 -8.42 -35.73
CA ILE A 268 -6.47 -7.29 -34.94
C ILE A 268 -4.94 -7.30 -34.82
N ASP A 269 -4.36 -6.10 -34.81
CA ASP A 269 -3.03 -5.86 -34.26
C ASP A 269 -3.18 -5.39 -32.81
N TYR A 270 -2.32 -5.87 -31.92
CA TYR A 270 -2.41 -5.62 -30.48
C TYR A 270 -1.04 -5.75 -29.82
N LYS A 271 -0.90 -5.05 -28.70
CA LYS A 271 0.28 -5.10 -27.83
C LYS A 271 -0.16 -5.44 -26.42
N VAL A 272 0.72 -6.09 -25.66
CA VAL A 272 0.39 -6.55 -24.31
C VAL A 272 1.13 -5.75 -23.22
N PRO A 273 0.46 -5.39 -22.11
CA PRO A 273 1.07 -4.72 -20.96
C PRO A 273 1.96 -5.66 -20.14
N ILE A 274 3.11 -5.15 -19.70
CA ILE A 274 3.99 -5.77 -18.70
C ILE A 274 4.18 -4.79 -17.53
N LEU A 275 4.05 -5.28 -16.29
CA LEU A 275 4.23 -4.48 -15.07
C LEU A 275 5.50 -4.86 -14.30
N TYR A 276 6.35 -3.88 -13.96
CA TYR A 276 7.50 -4.07 -13.06
C TYR A 276 7.41 -3.16 -11.83
N ASN A 277 7.54 -3.73 -10.62
CA ASN A 277 7.47 -2.99 -9.36
C ASN A 277 8.40 -3.52 -8.25
N ASN A 278 8.51 -2.74 -7.18
CA ASN A 278 9.10 -3.12 -5.89
C ASN A 278 8.25 -2.54 -4.74
N ILE A 279 7.83 -3.41 -3.83
CA ILE A 279 6.97 -3.09 -2.69
C ILE A 279 7.74 -2.87 -1.38
N HIS A 280 8.87 -3.55 -1.19
CA HIS A 280 9.78 -3.32 -0.06
C HIS A 280 10.97 -2.46 -0.50
N SER A 281 10.87 -1.17 -0.25
CA SER A 281 11.87 -0.23 -0.76
C SER A 281 13.22 -0.25 -0.04
N ASP A 282 13.34 -0.99 1.06
CA ASP A 282 14.64 -1.32 1.66
C ASP A 282 15.32 -2.55 1.01
N GLU A 283 14.68 -3.18 0.03
CA GLU A 283 15.18 -4.31 -0.75
C GLU A 283 15.75 -3.77 -2.08
N ASN A 284 16.74 -2.88 -1.91
CA ASN A 284 17.09 -1.84 -2.87
C ASN A 284 17.40 -2.28 -4.32
N PRO A 285 18.03 -3.45 -4.59
CA PRO A 285 18.22 -3.91 -5.96
C PRO A 285 16.92 -4.05 -6.77
N GLY A 286 15.76 -4.19 -6.13
CA GLY A 286 14.48 -4.15 -6.82
C GLY A 286 14.19 -2.80 -7.48
N ILE A 287 14.34 -1.70 -6.73
CA ILE A 287 14.25 -0.34 -7.28
C ILE A 287 15.34 -0.11 -8.32
N ASP A 288 16.58 -0.47 -7.99
CA ASP A 288 17.75 -0.12 -8.80
C ASP A 288 17.77 -0.86 -10.13
N ALA A 289 17.44 -2.16 -10.15
CA ALA A 289 17.39 -2.92 -11.39
C ALA A 289 16.27 -2.44 -12.31
N ILE A 290 15.15 -1.97 -11.76
CA ILE A 290 14.06 -1.35 -12.52
C ILE A 290 14.52 0.00 -13.11
N MET A 291 15.19 0.84 -12.33
CA MET A 291 15.72 2.13 -12.81
C MET A 291 16.84 1.95 -13.85
N GLU A 292 17.67 0.93 -13.71
CA GLU A 292 18.71 0.58 -14.68
C GLU A 292 18.13 -0.08 -15.94
N PHE A 293 17.06 -0.88 -15.83
CA PHE A 293 16.29 -1.39 -16.97
C PHE A 293 15.76 -0.22 -17.82
N LEU A 294 15.10 0.76 -17.17
CA LEU A 294 14.58 1.96 -17.83
C LEU A 294 15.71 2.75 -18.52
N THR A 295 16.82 2.96 -17.81
CA THR A 295 17.98 3.71 -18.31
C THR A 295 18.57 3.04 -19.55
N VAL A 296 18.94 1.75 -19.45
CA VAL A 296 19.55 1.00 -20.56
C VAL A 296 18.61 0.90 -21.77
N MET A 297 17.32 0.64 -21.55
CA MET A 297 16.32 0.56 -22.62
C MET A 297 16.20 1.90 -23.38
N ILE A 298 16.06 3.01 -22.65
CA ILE A 298 15.79 4.32 -23.25
C ILE A 298 17.04 4.91 -23.90
N GLU A 299 18.21 4.78 -23.27
CA GLU A 299 19.47 5.28 -23.84
C GLU A 299 19.80 4.58 -25.17
N ASN A 300 19.57 3.26 -25.25
CA ASN A 300 19.90 2.45 -26.43
C ASN A 300 18.76 2.32 -27.46
N ALA A 301 17.64 3.04 -27.28
CA ALA A 301 16.44 2.97 -28.13
C ALA A 301 16.63 3.23 -29.65
N ASN A 302 17.79 3.72 -30.10
CA ASN A 302 18.12 3.91 -31.53
C ASN A 302 19.16 2.90 -32.06
N GLY A 303 19.65 2.01 -31.21
CA GLY A 303 20.54 0.91 -31.55
C GLY A 303 19.94 -0.40 -31.03
N SER A 304 20.72 -1.09 -30.20
CA SER A 304 20.33 -2.35 -29.58
C SER A 304 21.10 -2.54 -28.26
N VAL A 305 20.67 -3.51 -27.45
CA VAL A 305 21.32 -3.89 -26.19
C VAL A 305 21.83 -5.33 -26.30
N GLU A 306 23.13 -5.51 -26.15
CA GLU A 306 23.75 -6.85 -26.11
C GLU A 306 23.75 -7.42 -24.68
N TYR A 307 23.36 -8.69 -24.54
CA TYR A 307 23.47 -9.46 -23.29
C TYR A 307 23.60 -10.97 -23.56
N ARG A 308 24.00 -11.74 -22.55
CA ARG A 308 24.09 -13.21 -22.63
C ARG A 308 22.77 -13.88 -22.23
N ARG A 309 22.47 -15.02 -22.84
CA ARG A 309 21.31 -15.87 -22.53
C ARG A 309 21.73 -17.34 -22.55
N VAL A 310 21.24 -18.12 -21.59
CA VAL A 310 21.25 -19.58 -21.67
C VAL A 310 20.16 -20.03 -22.66
N ASN A 311 20.52 -20.76 -23.71
CA ASN A 311 19.57 -21.32 -24.68
C ASN A 311 19.37 -22.84 -24.51
N GLY A 312 20.14 -23.49 -23.62
CA GLY A 312 19.94 -24.88 -23.23
C GLY A 312 20.99 -25.41 -22.26
N LEU A 313 20.84 -26.67 -21.85
CA LEU A 313 21.86 -27.42 -21.12
C LEU A 313 22.70 -28.26 -22.09
N THR A 314 24.02 -28.27 -21.87
CA THR A 314 24.95 -29.21 -22.52
C THR A 314 24.66 -30.65 -22.10
N SER A 315 25.37 -31.63 -22.68
CA SER A 315 25.24 -33.03 -22.24
C SER A 315 25.74 -33.23 -20.80
N GLU A 316 26.81 -32.54 -20.44
CA GLU A 316 27.37 -32.45 -19.10
C GLU A 316 26.43 -31.73 -18.14
N GLY A 317 25.78 -30.64 -18.56
CA GLY A 317 24.76 -29.92 -17.78
C GLY A 317 23.58 -30.81 -17.41
N LYS A 318 23.03 -31.56 -18.37
CA LYS A 318 21.94 -32.52 -18.12
C LYS A 318 22.35 -33.61 -17.12
N ALA A 319 23.57 -34.14 -17.24
CA ALA A 319 24.10 -35.11 -16.29
C ALA A 319 24.31 -34.51 -14.88
N GLN A 320 24.71 -33.24 -14.79
CA GLN A 320 24.92 -32.53 -13.52
C GLN A 320 23.60 -32.21 -12.81
N VAL A 321 22.56 -31.77 -13.54
CA VAL A 321 21.21 -31.57 -12.96
C VAL A 321 20.71 -32.86 -12.31
N GLU A 322 20.79 -33.99 -13.02
CA GLU A 322 20.39 -35.28 -12.44
C GLU A 322 21.27 -35.69 -11.25
N ALA A 323 22.59 -35.46 -11.31
CA ALA A 323 23.48 -35.77 -10.18
C ALA A 323 23.14 -34.94 -8.93
N GLU A 324 22.94 -33.64 -9.07
CA GLU A 324 22.59 -32.74 -7.96
C GLU A 324 21.17 -32.95 -7.45
N LYS A 325 20.20 -33.25 -8.33
CA LYS A 325 18.83 -33.63 -7.96
C LYS A 325 18.80 -34.88 -7.08
N ASN A 326 19.54 -35.92 -7.49
CA ASN A 326 19.68 -37.14 -6.69
C ASN A 326 20.45 -36.90 -5.37
N SER A 327 21.47 -36.03 -5.34
CA SER A 327 22.26 -35.79 -4.13
C SER A 327 21.54 -34.91 -3.09
N ARG A 328 20.72 -33.96 -3.54
CA ARG A 328 19.88 -33.08 -2.71
C ARG A 328 18.52 -33.70 -2.34
N GLY A 329 18.17 -34.85 -2.93
CA GLY A 329 16.91 -35.54 -2.67
C GLY A 329 15.69 -34.78 -3.20
N ILE A 330 15.81 -34.15 -4.38
CA ILE A 330 14.70 -33.40 -5.00
C ILE A 330 13.99 -34.29 -6.04
N LYS A 331 12.66 -34.20 -6.11
CA LYS A 331 11.83 -34.75 -7.18
C LYS A 331 11.19 -33.57 -7.92
N TRP A 332 11.00 -33.69 -9.23
CA TRP A 332 10.12 -32.79 -9.98
C TRP A 332 8.73 -33.43 -10.05
N SER A 333 7.67 -32.66 -9.79
CA SER A 333 6.30 -33.19 -9.78
C SER A 333 5.91 -33.73 -11.15
N GLU A 334 5.08 -34.79 -11.16
CA GLU A 334 4.50 -35.36 -12.39
C GLU A 334 3.58 -34.37 -13.12
N LEU A 335 3.21 -33.27 -12.46
CA LEU A 335 2.48 -32.15 -13.05
C LEU A 335 3.34 -31.25 -13.97
N ILE A 336 4.66 -31.21 -13.76
CA ILE A 336 5.55 -30.21 -14.39
C ILE A 336 6.87 -30.79 -14.94
N GLU A 337 7.19 -32.06 -14.69
CA GLU A 337 8.51 -32.65 -15.02
C GLU A 337 8.90 -32.61 -16.50
N ASN A 338 7.94 -32.37 -17.40
CA ASN A 338 8.15 -32.27 -18.86
C ASN A 338 8.31 -30.82 -19.34
N ASP A 339 8.01 -29.84 -18.49
CA ASP A 339 7.90 -28.41 -18.82
C ASP A 339 9.04 -27.58 -18.21
N VAL A 340 9.90 -28.21 -17.40
CA VAL A 340 11.14 -27.65 -16.81
C VAL A 340 12.38 -28.30 -17.43
N THR A 341 13.45 -27.52 -17.57
CA THR A 341 14.72 -28.01 -18.15
C THR A 341 15.83 -28.18 -17.11
N GLY A 342 15.77 -27.45 -15.98
CA GLY A 342 16.85 -27.39 -14.99
C GLY A 342 17.86 -26.27 -15.24
N VAL A 343 17.52 -25.27 -16.08
CA VAL A 343 18.34 -24.06 -16.24
C VAL A 343 18.50 -23.37 -14.89
N GLY A 344 19.74 -22.92 -14.59
CA GLY A 344 20.14 -22.32 -13.31
C GLY A 344 20.07 -23.20 -12.06
N TYR A 345 19.73 -24.50 -12.18
CA TYR A 345 19.70 -25.41 -11.03
C TYR A 345 21.10 -25.80 -10.49
N ILE A 346 22.12 -25.79 -11.36
CA ILE A 346 23.46 -26.35 -11.09
C ILE A 346 24.25 -25.46 -10.13
N ARG A 347 24.95 -26.09 -9.18
CA ARG A 347 25.86 -25.43 -8.22
C ARG A 347 27.29 -25.98 -8.27
N ASP A 348 27.53 -27.16 -8.87
CA ASP A 348 28.87 -27.79 -9.06
C ASP A 348 29.71 -27.84 -7.77
N ASP A 349 29.06 -28.12 -6.63
CA ASP A 349 29.58 -28.07 -5.26
C ASP A 349 30.18 -26.72 -4.78
N VAL A 350 30.11 -25.66 -5.60
CA VAL A 350 30.50 -24.30 -5.22
C VAL A 350 29.65 -23.84 -4.03
N LYS A 351 30.30 -23.15 -3.09
CA LYS A 351 29.66 -22.56 -1.91
C LYS A 351 29.77 -21.05 -2.03
N SER A 352 28.65 -20.35 -1.78
CA SER A 352 28.66 -18.90 -1.56
C SER A 352 29.67 -18.56 -0.46
N GLU A 353 30.45 -17.49 -0.64
CA GLU A 353 31.37 -16.99 0.39
C GLU A 353 30.61 -16.42 1.60
N GLU A 354 29.41 -15.90 1.35
CA GLU A 354 28.48 -15.29 2.29
C GLU A 354 27.69 -16.32 3.10
N HIS A 355 27.27 -17.42 2.45
CA HIS A 355 26.42 -18.46 2.99
C HIS A 355 27.02 -19.87 2.81
N PRO A 356 28.29 -20.13 3.23
CA PRO A 356 29.03 -21.34 2.87
C PRO A 356 28.46 -22.66 3.44
N ASN A 357 27.55 -22.56 4.41
CA ASN A 357 26.85 -23.71 5.00
C ASN A 357 25.52 -24.04 4.30
N SER A 358 25.04 -23.20 3.38
CA SER A 358 23.83 -23.47 2.60
C SER A 358 24.16 -24.32 1.38
N THR A 359 23.39 -25.39 1.17
CA THR A 359 23.42 -26.19 -0.08
C THR A 359 22.58 -25.56 -1.18
N ASP A 360 21.72 -24.62 -0.83
CA ASP A 360 20.68 -24.05 -1.70
C ASP A 360 21.00 -22.62 -2.14
N ALA A 361 22.00 -21.97 -1.54
CA ALA A 361 22.44 -20.62 -1.89
C ALA A 361 22.84 -20.46 -3.37
N ALA A 362 22.82 -19.21 -3.84
CA ALA A 362 23.35 -18.85 -5.15
C ALA A 362 24.86 -19.18 -5.24
N ALA A 363 25.29 -19.70 -6.38
CA ALA A 363 26.68 -20.09 -6.64
C ALA A 363 27.39 -19.06 -7.53
N ASP A 364 28.65 -18.75 -7.21
CA ASP A 364 29.59 -18.04 -8.07
C ASP A 364 30.26 -19.05 -9.02
N LEU A 365 29.66 -19.25 -10.20
CA LEU A 365 30.16 -20.21 -11.18
C LEU A 365 31.12 -19.52 -12.15
N SER A 366 32.34 -20.04 -12.24
CA SER A 366 33.32 -19.55 -13.20
C SER A 366 32.82 -19.69 -14.65
N GLU A 367 33.33 -18.84 -15.54
CA GLU A 367 33.04 -18.89 -16.99
C GLU A 367 33.31 -20.27 -17.63
N GLU A 368 34.28 -21.03 -17.11
CA GLU A 368 34.55 -22.41 -17.54
C GLU A 368 33.42 -23.35 -17.11
N GLN A 369 32.89 -23.22 -15.89
CA GLN A 369 31.76 -24.00 -15.40
C GLN A 369 30.46 -23.63 -16.12
N LEU A 370 30.19 -22.34 -16.30
CA LEU A 370 29.05 -21.87 -17.10
C LEU A 370 29.09 -22.47 -18.52
N SER A 371 30.24 -22.36 -19.21
CA SER A 371 30.41 -22.92 -20.57
C SER A 371 30.42 -24.45 -20.64
N LYS A 372 30.76 -25.13 -19.54
CA LYS A 372 30.71 -26.59 -19.40
C LYS A 372 29.27 -27.10 -19.30
N PHE A 373 28.38 -26.35 -18.64
CA PHE A 373 27.03 -26.81 -18.31
C PHE A 373 25.91 -26.21 -19.17
N TYR A 374 26.09 -24.97 -19.64
CA TYR A 374 25.08 -24.22 -20.37
C TYR A 374 25.51 -23.94 -21.81
N GLU A 375 24.59 -24.18 -22.73
CA GLU A 375 24.67 -23.62 -24.08
C GLU A 375 24.25 -22.15 -23.96
N MET A 376 25.15 -21.23 -24.34
CA MET A 376 24.97 -19.79 -24.17
C MET A 376 25.09 -19.07 -25.52
N GLU A 377 24.27 -18.04 -25.69
CA GLU A 377 24.28 -17.16 -26.86
C GLU A 377 24.30 -15.69 -26.46
N HIS A 378 24.67 -14.82 -27.41
CA HIS A 378 24.49 -13.38 -27.28
C HIS A 378 23.17 -12.99 -27.95
N VAL A 379 22.34 -12.25 -27.22
CA VAL A 379 21.15 -11.59 -27.75
C VAL A 379 21.50 -10.15 -28.08
N ASP A 380 21.11 -9.68 -29.27
CA ASP A 380 21.22 -8.30 -29.72
C ASP A 380 19.79 -7.71 -29.81
N LEU A 381 19.31 -7.11 -28.72
CA LEU A 381 17.91 -6.71 -28.57
C LEU A 381 17.64 -5.33 -29.15
N ASN A 382 16.82 -5.25 -30.21
CA ASN A 382 16.29 -3.98 -30.69
C ASN A 382 15.06 -3.55 -29.88
N ILE A 383 15.21 -2.46 -29.11
CA ILE A 383 14.17 -1.94 -28.21
C ILE A 383 12.88 -1.54 -28.96
N LYS A 384 13.00 -0.95 -30.15
CA LYS A 384 11.83 -0.49 -30.92
C LYS A 384 11.03 -1.65 -31.48
N ALA A 385 11.70 -2.69 -31.97
CA ALA A 385 11.04 -3.93 -32.41
C ALA A 385 10.32 -4.63 -31.23
N MET A 386 10.92 -4.67 -30.04
CA MET A 386 10.24 -5.19 -28.85
C MET A 386 8.96 -4.40 -28.52
N LEU A 387 8.99 -3.08 -28.64
CA LEU A 387 7.82 -2.21 -28.45
C LEU A 387 6.77 -2.31 -29.57
N GLU A 388 7.00 -3.06 -30.66
CA GLU A 388 5.94 -3.43 -31.62
C GLU A 388 5.01 -4.52 -31.05
N ASP A 389 5.44 -5.24 -30.01
CA ASP A 389 4.70 -6.36 -29.40
C ASP A 389 4.23 -6.10 -27.97
N VAL A 390 4.96 -5.32 -27.18
CA VAL A 390 4.67 -5.06 -25.76
C VAL A 390 4.71 -3.57 -25.40
N PHE A 391 4.15 -3.21 -24.26
CA PHE A 391 4.39 -1.92 -23.61
C PHE A 391 4.53 -2.11 -22.10
N PHE A 392 5.22 -1.18 -21.44
CA PHE A 392 5.59 -1.31 -20.02
C PHE A 392 4.84 -0.32 -19.14
N ILE A 393 4.49 -0.77 -17.94
CA ILE A 393 4.01 0.01 -16.81
C ILE A 393 5.02 -0.22 -15.68
N VAL A 394 5.77 0.79 -15.29
CA VAL A 394 6.90 0.61 -14.37
C VAL A 394 6.73 1.51 -13.15
N VAL A 395 6.75 0.89 -11.96
CA VAL A 395 6.59 1.54 -10.65
C VAL A 395 7.84 1.25 -9.81
N PRO A 396 8.91 2.07 -9.91
CA PRO A 396 10.19 1.76 -9.28
C PRO A 396 10.10 1.60 -7.75
N ALA A 397 9.19 2.32 -7.10
CA ALA A 397 8.89 2.18 -5.69
C ALA A 397 7.39 2.35 -5.48
N GLU A 398 6.70 1.26 -5.17
CA GLU A 398 5.30 1.29 -4.76
C GLU A 398 5.17 1.93 -3.37
N ASN A 399 6.06 1.56 -2.46
CA ASN A 399 6.10 2.11 -1.11
C ASN A 399 7.00 3.36 -1.02
N ALA A 400 6.59 4.46 -1.64
CA ALA A 400 7.37 5.70 -1.68
C ALA A 400 7.69 6.29 -0.28
N ASP A 401 6.87 5.99 0.74
CA ASP A 401 7.13 6.34 2.15
C ASP A 401 8.30 5.57 2.75
N ALA A 402 8.42 4.29 2.39
CA ALA A 402 9.52 3.43 2.80
C ALA A 402 10.79 3.75 2.01
N ALA A 403 10.68 4.04 0.71
CA ALA A 403 11.80 4.42 -0.15
C ALA A 403 12.50 5.69 0.35
N ALA A 404 11.74 6.67 0.81
CA ALA A 404 12.27 7.91 1.39
C ALA A 404 13.14 7.69 2.65
N THR A 405 13.01 6.54 3.32
CA THR A 405 13.57 6.29 4.66
C THR A 405 14.34 4.96 4.79
N ASN A 406 14.47 4.19 3.71
CA ASN A 406 15.12 2.87 3.66
C ASN A 406 14.63 1.89 4.75
N VAL A 407 13.31 1.78 4.89
CA VAL A 407 12.63 0.77 5.73
C VAL A 407 11.78 -0.19 4.89
N ARG A 408 11.25 -1.25 5.51
CA ARG A 408 10.35 -2.21 4.82
C ARG A 408 8.89 -1.72 4.76
N THR A 409 8.43 -1.03 5.79
CA THR A 409 7.02 -0.76 6.04
C THR A 409 6.57 0.64 5.61
N ASN A 410 5.31 0.80 5.22
CA ASN A 410 4.74 2.09 4.79
C ASN A 410 4.69 3.15 5.92
N GLY A 411 4.12 4.33 5.66
CA GLY A 411 4.00 5.40 6.64
C GLY A 411 3.24 5.03 7.92
N ASN A 412 2.28 4.10 7.82
CA ASN A 412 1.54 3.55 8.97
C ASN A 412 2.28 2.39 9.66
N GLY A 413 3.42 1.94 9.13
CA GLY A 413 4.20 0.84 9.69
C GLY A 413 3.68 -0.56 9.33
N PHE A 414 2.88 -0.67 8.27
CA PHE A 414 2.42 -1.94 7.70
C PHE A 414 3.43 -2.51 6.71
N ASP A 415 3.56 -3.84 6.71
CA ASP A 415 4.16 -4.58 5.61
C ASP A 415 3.10 -4.65 4.49
N LEU A 416 3.37 -4.01 3.35
CA LEU A 416 2.39 -3.93 2.25
C LEU A 416 2.28 -5.27 1.51
N ASN A 417 3.36 -6.09 1.47
CA ASN A 417 3.32 -7.44 0.89
C ASN A 417 2.68 -8.45 1.86
N ARG A 418 1.64 -8.00 2.56
CA ARG A 418 0.70 -8.74 3.40
C ARG A 418 -0.71 -8.12 3.32
N ASP A 419 -0.96 -7.16 2.43
CA ASP A 419 -2.19 -6.35 2.37
C ASP A 419 -2.91 -6.43 1.01
N ASN A 420 -2.35 -6.99 -0.07
CA ASN A 420 -2.91 -6.83 -1.43
C ASN A 420 -4.37 -7.28 -1.61
N THR A 421 -4.82 -8.31 -0.90
CA THR A 421 -6.25 -8.70 -0.85
C THR A 421 -7.04 -7.91 0.20
N TYR A 422 -6.47 -7.54 1.34
CA TYR A 422 -7.20 -6.80 2.38
C TYR A 422 -7.44 -5.32 2.02
N GLN A 423 -6.47 -4.71 1.36
CA GLN A 423 -6.43 -3.34 0.84
C GLN A 423 -6.72 -2.30 1.92
N THR A 424 -6.12 -2.48 3.11
CA THR A 424 -6.25 -1.56 4.24
C THR A 424 -5.40 -0.30 4.06
N GLN A 425 -4.29 -0.38 3.32
CA GLN A 425 -3.36 0.72 3.13
C GLN A 425 -3.57 1.44 1.78
N PRO A 426 -3.40 2.76 1.72
CA PRO A 426 -3.68 3.54 0.50
C PRO A 426 -2.72 3.20 -0.65
N GLU A 427 -1.48 2.80 -0.35
CA GLU A 427 -0.52 2.32 -1.35
C GLU A 427 -1.06 1.09 -2.09
N THR A 428 -1.47 0.09 -1.33
CA THR A 428 -2.08 -1.15 -1.81
C THR A 428 -3.33 -0.87 -2.64
N GLN A 429 -4.19 0.04 -2.18
CA GLN A 429 -5.41 0.43 -2.91
C GLN A 429 -5.08 1.06 -4.27
N ALA A 430 -4.02 1.86 -4.35
CA ALA A 430 -3.57 2.45 -5.60
C ALA A 430 -2.98 1.40 -6.55
N MET A 431 -2.17 0.47 -6.05
CA MET A 431 -1.60 -0.62 -6.86
C MET A 431 -2.68 -1.59 -7.36
N ALA A 432 -3.61 -1.99 -6.50
CA ALA A 432 -4.78 -2.81 -6.86
C ALA A 432 -5.58 -2.17 -8.02
N ARG A 433 -5.84 -0.86 -7.95
CA ARG A 433 -6.51 -0.09 -9.01
C ARG A 433 -5.67 0.00 -10.29
N LEU A 434 -4.35 0.14 -10.19
CA LEU A 434 -3.46 0.17 -11.35
C LEU A 434 -3.50 -1.18 -12.10
N ILE A 435 -3.40 -2.29 -11.38
CA ILE A 435 -3.46 -3.65 -11.92
C ILE A 435 -4.82 -3.92 -12.56
N SER A 436 -5.93 -3.67 -11.85
CA SER A 436 -7.29 -3.94 -12.34
C SER A 436 -7.67 -3.09 -13.57
N THR A 437 -7.19 -1.86 -13.65
CA THR A 437 -7.45 -0.96 -14.78
C THR A 437 -6.71 -1.39 -16.05
N TRP A 438 -5.43 -1.76 -15.92
CA TRP A 438 -4.56 -2.01 -17.07
C TRP A 438 -4.51 -3.48 -17.50
N ASN A 439 -4.78 -4.42 -16.59
CA ASN A 439 -4.70 -5.86 -16.82
C ASN A 439 -3.37 -6.27 -17.48
N PRO A 440 -2.22 -6.16 -16.78
CA PRO A 440 -0.95 -6.71 -17.26
C PRO A 440 -1.14 -8.17 -17.72
N VAL A 441 -0.45 -8.63 -18.77
CA VAL A 441 -0.38 -10.07 -19.04
C VAL A 441 0.76 -10.73 -18.26
N ASN A 442 1.75 -9.93 -17.87
CA ASN A 442 2.89 -10.35 -17.08
C ASN A 442 3.26 -9.29 -16.03
N LEU A 443 3.66 -9.75 -14.84
CA LEU A 443 4.15 -8.92 -13.75
C LEU A 443 5.44 -9.50 -13.15
N TYR A 444 6.40 -8.66 -12.82
CA TYR A 444 7.56 -9.03 -11.98
C TYR A 444 7.71 -8.03 -10.84
N GLU A 445 7.63 -8.53 -9.61
CA GLU A 445 7.93 -7.79 -8.39
C GLU A 445 9.28 -8.25 -7.83
N ILE A 446 10.20 -7.31 -7.61
CA ILE A 446 11.58 -7.62 -7.23
C ILE A 446 11.83 -7.31 -5.74
N HIS A 447 12.36 -8.29 -5.02
CA HIS A 447 12.50 -8.37 -3.55
C HIS A 447 13.91 -8.78 -3.10
N GLY A 448 14.15 -8.76 -1.80
CA GLY A 448 15.36 -9.31 -1.18
C GLY A 448 15.31 -9.44 0.36
N PHE A 449 15.92 -10.44 0.98
CA PHE A 449 17.02 -11.24 0.48
C PHE A 449 16.93 -12.66 1.00
N TYR A 450 16.98 -13.63 0.10
CA TYR A 450 17.05 -15.07 0.39
C TYR A 450 18.49 -15.56 0.19
N ASN A 451 18.91 -16.68 0.79
CA ASN A 451 20.29 -17.16 0.56
C ASN A 451 20.45 -17.67 -0.89
N GLN A 452 19.37 -18.26 -1.41
CA GLN A 452 19.14 -18.56 -2.82
C GLN A 452 18.70 -17.29 -3.55
N PHE A 453 19.07 -17.18 -4.83
CA PHE A 453 18.32 -16.35 -5.76
C PHE A 453 17.04 -17.11 -6.11
N GLN A 454 15.87 -16.58 -5.77
CA GLN A 454 14.58 -17.27 -5.97
C GLN A 454 13.76 -16.58 -7.06
N ILE A 455 13.17 -17.37 -7.95
CA ILE A 455 12.25 -16.93 -9.00
C ILE A 455 11.06 -17.89 -8.97
N GLU A 456 9.85 -17.38 -8.74
CA GLU A 456 8.60 -18.15 -8.80
C GLU A 456 8.37 -18.84 -10.18
N PRO A 457 7.42 -19.78 -10.37
CA PRO A 457 6.22 -20.09 -9.55
C PRO A 457 6.44 -20.65 -8.14
N CYS A 458 5.47 -20.40 -7.26
CA CYS A 458 5.32 -20.99 -5.94
C CYS A 458 5.11 -22.51 -5.97
N SER A 459 5.38 -23.18 -4.84
CA SER A 459 4.91 -24.55 -4.63
C SER A 459 3.39 -24.57 -4.41
N PRO A 460 2.75 -25.75 -4.41
CA PRO A 460 1.41 -25.89 -3.82
C PRO A 460 1.47 -25.63 -2.30
N THR A 461 0.34 -25.39 -1.63
CA THR A 461 -1.03 -25.38 -2.20
C THR A 461 -1.39 -24.08 -2.91
N HIS A 462 -2.32 -24.15 -3.86
CA HIS A 462 -2.65 -23.04 -4.75
C HIS A 462 -3.99 -22.39 -4.40
N GLU A 463 -4.05 -21.07 -4.50
CA GLU A 463 -5.30 -20.32 -4.30
C GLU A 463 -6.38 -20.79 -5.30
N PRO A 464 -7.60 -21.10 -4.84
CA PRO A 464 -8.60 -21.79 -5.64
C PRO A 464 -9.21 -20.96 -6.77
N ASN A 465 -9.22 -19.63 -6.65
CA ASN A 465 -9.72 -18.71 -7.67
C ASN A 465 -8.70 -18.40 -8.77
N VAL A 466 -7.41 -18.62 -8.57
CA VAL A 466 -6.41 -18.56 -9.67
C VAL A 466 -6.69 -19.69 -10.68
N GLU A 467 -6.68 -19.37 -11.98
CA GLU A 467 -6.77 -20.38 -13.05
C GLU A 467 -5.38 -21.00 -13.30
N TYR A 468 -4.87 -21.74 -12.30
CA TYR A 468 -3.48 -22.21 -12.26
C TYR A 468 -3.07 -23.05 -13.48
N ASP A 469 -4.00 -23.81 -14.06
CA ASP A 469 -3.75 -24.58 -15.28
C ASP A 469 -3.46 -23.70 -16.52
N LEU A 470 -4.00 -22.48 -16.57
CA LEU A 470 -3.73 -21.50 -17.63
C LEU A 470 -2.48 -20.64 -17.34
N PHE A 471 -2.19 -20.41 -16.07
CA PHE A 471 -0.99 -19.71 -15.60
C PHE A 471 0.28 -20.54 -15.88
N ILE A 472 0.29 -21.80 -15.44
CA ILE A 472 1.49 -22.64 -15.44
C ILE A 472 1.99 -22.98 -16.86
N GLU A 473 1.11 -22.96 -17.87
CA GLU A 473 1.44 -23.15 -19.30
C GLU A 473 2.59 -22.24 -19.78
N ASN A 474 2.72 -21.02 -19.23
CA ASN A 474 3.80 -20.09 -19.58
C ASN A 474 4.82 -19.92 -18.44
N ALA A 475 4.38 -20.08 -17.18
CA ALA A 475 5.11 -19.55 -16.04
C ALA A 475 6.46 -20.25 -15.77
N LEU A 476 6.56 -21.56 -16.03
CA LEU A 476 7.80 -22.32 -15.84
C LEU A 476 8.88 -21.92 -16.85
N ALA A 477 8.53 -21.91 -18.14
CA ALA A 477 9.46 -21.58 -19.22
C ALA A 477 9.95 -20.12 -19.14
N GLN A 478 9.05 -19.18 -18.85
CA GLN A 478 9.42 -17.78 -18.64
C GLN A 478 10.29 -17.58 -17.40
N GLY A 479 10.04 -18.31 -16.31
CA GLY A 479 10.89 -18.28 -15.11
C GLY A 479 12.31 -18.78 -15.37
N GLU A 480 12.46 -19.87 -16.13
CA GLU A 480 13.78 -20.37 -16.56
C GLU A 480 14.49 -19.42 -17.55
N GLU A 481 13.75 -18.69 -18.39
CA GLU A 481 14.29 -17.66 -19.30
C GLU A 481 14.78 -16.40 -18.58
N PHE A 482 14.02 -15.92 -17.60
CA PHE A 482 14.42 -14.81 -16.74
C PHE A 482 15.68 -15.19 -15.95
N GLY A 483 15.65 -16.35 -15.28
CA GLY A 483 16.77 -16.87 -14.50
C GLY A 483 18.01 -17.14 -15.36
N GLY A 484 17.84 -17.72 -16.56
CA GLY A 484 18.93 -18.03 -17.49
C GLY A 484 19.70 -16.81 -18.00
N VAL A 485 19.03 -15.66 -18.12
CA VAL A 485 19.71 -14.37 -18.41
C VAL A 485 20.34 -13.79 -17.15
N ALA A 486 19.62 -13.80 -16.02
CA ALA A 486 20.15 -13.27 -14.76
C ALA A 486 21.49 -13.92 -14.37
N ILE A 487 21.58 -15.26 -14.44
CA ILE A 487 22.77 -16.03 -14.05
C ILE A 487 23.98 -15.87 -14.98
N THR A 488 23.85 -15.20 -16.13
CA THR A 488 24.94 -15.04 -17.12
C THR A 488 25.41 -13.60 -17.31
N ASN A 489 24.81 -12.61 -16.65
CA ASN A 489 25.17 -11.18 -16.82
C ASN A 489 25.62 -10.47 -15.53
N ASN A 490 26.06 -11.24 -14.54
CA ASN A 490 26.65 -10.77 -13.28
C ASN A 490 27.81 -11.70 -12.85
N LYS A 491 28.57 -11.34 -11.81
CA LYS A 491 29.78 -12.10 -11.42
C LYS A 491 29.55 -13.25 -10.43
N SER A 492 28.56 -13.17 -9.53
CA SER A 492 28.52 -13.96 -8.28
C SER A 492 27.20 -14.69 -8.01
N ILE A 493 26.18 -14.46 -8.84
CA ILE A 493 24.82 -15.01 -8.72
C ILE A 493 24.54 -15.83 -9.98
N ASN A 494 25.12 -17.03 -10.07
CA ASN A 494 25.09 -17.86 -11.27
C ASN A 494 24.23 -19.13 -11.15
N SER A 495 23.39 -19.22 -10.10
CA SER A 495 22.36 -20.25 -9.95
C SER A 495 21.13 -19.66 -9.24
N PHE A 496 19.96 -20.28 -9.43
CA PHE A 496 18.70 -19.88 -8.81
C PHE A 496 17.92 -21.09 -8.26
N GLN A 497 16.77 -20.81 -7.64
CA GLN A 497 15.75 -21.79 -7.26
C GLN A 497 14.38 -21.35 -7.75
N MET A 498 13.58 -22.33 -8.17
CA MET A 498 12.18 -22.15 -8.53
C MET A 498 11.33 -23.06 -7.63
N PRO A 499 10.51 -22.53 -6.70
CA PRO A 499 9.79 -23.35 -5.72
C PRO A 499 9.01 -24.52 -6.34
N MET A 500 8.20 -24.28 -7.38
CA MET A 500 7.44 -25.33 -8.08
C MET A 500 8.33 -26.43 -8.69
N ARG A 501 9.59 -26.13 -9.02
CA ARG A 501 10.56 -27.09 -9.56
C ARG A 501 11.37 -27.78 -8.47
N ASP A 502 11.77 -27.05 -7.43
CA ASP A 502 12.90 -27.43 -6.58
C ASP A 502 12.51 -27.79 -5.13
N TYR A 503 11.26 -27.54 -4.69
CA TYR A 503 10.86 -27.65 -3.28
C TYR A 503 10.14 -28.96 -2.90
N LEU A 504 9.87 -29.85 -3.85
CA LEU A 504 9.43 -31.23 -3.56
C LEU A 504 10.64 -32.09 -3.15
N LYS A 505 10.89 -32.16 -1.83
CA LYS A 505 12.12 -32.70 -1.22
C LYS A 505 11.88 -34.03 -0.52
N SER A 506 12.90 -34.88 -0.46
CA SER A 506 12.82 -36.21 0.14
C SER A 506 12.72 -36.10 1.66
N ASN A 507 11.73 -36.74 2.26
CA ASN A 507 11.50 -36.64 3.70
C ASN A 507 12.26 -37.70 4.51
N LYS A 508 12.38 -37.48 5.82
CA LYS A 508 13.14 -38.35 6.75
C LYS A 508 12.51 -39.75 6.93
N ASN A 509 11.24 -39.91 6.55
CA ASN A 509 10.47 -41.14 6.73
C ASN A 509 10.41 -42.02 5.46
N GLY A 510 10.89 -41.48 4.33
CA GLY A 510 10.81 -42.09 3.01
C GLY A 510 9.60 -41.58 2.23
N GLY A 511 9.86 -41.11 1.00
CA GLY A 511 8.89 -40.38 0.18
C GLY A 511 9.40 -38.97 -0.15
N TYR A 512 8.54 -38.16 -0.74
CA TYR A 512 8.78 -36.74 -1.00
C TYR A 512 7.64 -35.92 -0.39
N GLU A 513 7.95 -34.71 0.03
CA GLU A 513 6.97 -33.74 0.51
C GLU A 513 7.35 -32.33 0.03
N TRP A 514 6.34 -31.50 -0.24
CA TRP A 514 6.54 -30.09 -0.58
C TRP A 514 7.00 -29.31 0.66
N GLU A 515 8.13 -28.61 0.55
CA GLU A 515 8.49 -27.53 1.47
C GLU A 515 7.61 -26.31 1.14
N PRO A 516 6.73 -25.84 2.06
CA PRO A 516 5.76 -24.79 1.75
C PRO A 516 6.43 -23.46 1.38
N PHE A 517 6.27 -23.07 0.13
CA PHE A 517 6.41 -21.70 -0.37
C PHE A 517 5.22 -21.48 -1.31
N ASP A 518 4.04 -21.42 -0.71
CA ASP A 518 2.75 -21.49 -1.41
C ASP A 518 2.26 -20.13 -1.91
N ASP A 519 1.31 -20.16 -2.84
CA ASP A 519 0.57 -18.99 -3.34
C ASP A 519 -0.91 -18.99 -2.89
N MET A 520 -1.26 -19.72 -1.81
CA MET A 520 -2.62 -19.77 -1.29
C MET A 520 -3.13 -18.42 -0.79
N SER A 521 -2.25 -17.62 -0.18
CA SER A 521 -2.61 -16.25 0.23
C SER A 521 -2.38 -15.28 -0.92
N SER A 522 -3.45 -14.64 -1.39
CA SER A 522 -3.38 -13.54 -2.36
C SER A 522 -2.93 -12.20 -1.74
N SER A 523 -2.45 -12.20 -0.49
CA SER A 523 -1.97 -11.03 0.26
C SER A 523 -0.74 -10.33 -0.32
N TYR A 524 -0.17 -10.85 -1.42
CA TYR A 524 1.03 -10.37 -2.11
C TYR A 524 0.69 -9.80 -3.48
N THR A 525 1.43 -8.81 -4.01
CA THR A 525 1.11 -8.20 -5.31
C THR A 525 1.08 -9.21 -6.47
N PRO A 526 2.05 -10.14 -6.61
CA PRO A 526 2.05 -11.10 -7.72
C PRO A 526 0.84 -12.03 -7.64
N GLN A 527 0.61 -12.67 -6.49
CA GLN A 527 -0.50 -13.60 -6.26
C GLN A 527 -1.87 -12.92 -6.35
N TYR A 528 -2.04 -11.71 -5.81
CA TYR A 528 -3.23 -10.87 -6.06
C TYR A 528 -3.45 -10.65 -7.56
N SER A 529 -2.40 -10.34 -8.32
CA SER A 529 -2.53 -10.10 -9.76
C SER A 529 -2.93 -11.37 -10.54
N MET A 530 -2.59 -12.57 -10.06
CA MET A 530 -3.03 -13.83 -10.68
C MET A 530 -4.57 -13.97 -10.70
N LEU A 531 -5.30 -13.37 -9.75
CA LEU A 531 -6.77 -13.30 -9.73
C LEU A 531 -7.36 -12.53 -10.92
N HIS A 532 -6.57 -11.68 -11.57
CA HIS A 532 -6.92 -10.95 -12.81
C HIS A 532 -6.46 -11.69 -14.08
N GLY A 533 -5.84 -12.86 -13.95
CA GLY A 533 -5.29 -13.65 -15.06
C GLY A 533 -3.90 -13.19 -15.52
N VAL A 534 -3.08 -12.67 -14.60
CA VAL A 534 -1.70 -12.20 -14.86
C VAL A 534 -0.71 -13.34 -14.61
N VAL A 535 0.27 -13.52 -15.50
CA VAL A 535 1.43 -14.40 -15.23
C VAL A 535 2.45 -13.62 -14.41
N ALA A 536 2.43 -13.79 -13.09
CA ALA A 536 3.17 -12.95 -12.15
C ALA A 536 4.28 -13.70 -11.40
N TYR A 537 5.26 -12.95 -10.89
CA TYR A 537 6.43 -13.46 -10.18
C TYR A 537 6.86 -12.55 -9.02
N THR A 538 7.10 -13.13 -7.85
CA THR A 538 8.09 -12.64 -6.89
C THR A 538 9.48 -13.11 -7.32
N VAL A 539 10.47 -12.21 -7.25
CA VAL A 539 11.90 -12.52 -7.43
C VAL A 539 12.69 -12.04 -6.22
N GLU A 540 13.22 -12.96 -5.42
CA GLU A 540 14.07 -12.66 -4.25
C GLU A 540 15.54 -12.72 -4.66
N VAL A 541 16.21 -11.58 -4.81
CA VAL A 541 17.67 -11.56 -5.04
C VAL A 541 18.43 -11.93 -3.76
N PRO A 542 19.67 -12.46 -3.84
CA PRO A 542 20.38 -12.90 -2.64
C PRO A 542 21.16 -11.80 -1.90
N TYR A 543 21.61 -10.77 -2.62
CA TYR A 543 22.56 -9.78 -2.09
C TYR A 543 22.12 -8.34 -2.39
N GLY A 544 22.38 -7.44 -1.44
CA GLY A 544 22.16 -6.00 -1.62
C GLY A 544 23.37 -5.33 -2.27
N ASN A 545 23.70 -5.69 -3.51
CA ASN A 545 24.92 -5.23 -4.19
C ASN A 545 24.73 -5.00 -5.69
N GLU A 546 25.81 -4.60 -6.36
CA GLU A 546 25.82 -4.33 -7.80
C GLU A 546 25.47 -5.57 -8.65
N ASP A 547 26.02 -6.75 -8.32
CA ASP A 547 25.77 -7.98 -9.09
C ASP A 547 24.29 -8.37 -9.13
N ALA A 548 23.57 -8.21 -8.00
CA ALA A 548 22.12 -8.44 -7.95
C ALA A 548 21.35 -7.48 -8.87
N THR A 549 21.75 -6.21 -8.88
CA THR A 549 21.16 -5.19 -9.77
C THR A 549 21.42 -5.55 -11.23
N GLN A 550 22.65 -5.95 -11.59
CA GLN A 550 22.99 -6.34 -12.97
C GLN A 550 22.25 -7.62 -13.42
N ALA A 551 22.12 -8.62 -12.53
CA ALA A 551 21.40 -9.86 -12.81
C ALA A 551 19.93 -9.58 -13.20
N VAL A 552 19.21 -8.82 -12.38
CA VAL A 552 17.80 -8.49 -12.63
C VAL A 552 17.63 -7.56 -13.83
N LYS A 553 18.49 -6.54 -14.00
CA LYS A 553 18.42 -5.56 -15.10
C LYS A 553 18.31 -6.23 -16.48
N TYR A 554 19.19 -7.19 -16.78
CA TYR A 554 19.17 -7.88 -18.07
C TYR A 554 18.04 -8.91 -18.17
N ALA A 555 17.62 -9.51 -17.06
CA ALA A 555 16.49 -10.43 -17.04
C ALA A 555 15.16 -9.70 -17.33
N LEU A 556 14.95 -8.48 -16.80
CA LEU A 556 13.81 -7.62 -17.15
C LEU A 556 13.82 -7.24 -18.65
N LEU A 557 14.98 -6.88 -19.22
CA LEU A 557 15.12 -6.62 -20.66
C LEU A 557 14.74 -7.86 -21.50
N ASN A 558 15.22 -9.05 -21.13
CA ASN A 558 14.87 -10.28 -21.84
C ASN A 558 13.42 -10.70 -21.65
N ASN A 559 12.82 -10.41 -20.50
CA ASN A 559 11.42 -10.70 -20.24
C ASN A 559 10.50 -9.93 -21.22
N GLY A 560 10.77 -8.63 -21.44
CA GLY A 560 10.06 -7.86 -22.48
C GLY A 560 10.14 -8.49 -23.87
N ARG A 561 11.32 -9.00 -24.26
CA ARG A 561 11.52 -9.77 -25.51
C ARG A 561 10.72 -11.09 -25.50
N TYR A 562 10.77 -11.84 -24.41
CA TYR A 562 10.11 -13.14 -24.29
C TYR A 562 8.59 -13.00 -24.39
N VAL A 563 8.00 -12.12 -23.56
CA VAL A 563 6.55 -11.84 -23.61
C VAL A 563 6.14 -11.30 -24.98
N GLY A 564 6.96 -10.50 -25.66
CA GLY A 564 6.68 -10.07 -27.03
C GLY A 564 6.60 -11.23 -28.03
N MET A 565 7.60 -12.13 -28.00
CA MET A 565 7.62 -13.35 -28.83
C MET A 565 6.43 -14.28 -28.56
N HIS A 566 5.96 -14.32 -27.31
CA HIS A 566 4.90 -15.21 -26.83
C HIS A 566 3.55 -14.49 -26.60
N LYS A 567 3.37 -13.23 -27.05
CA LYS A 567 2.24 -12.36 -26.65
C LYS A 567 0.86 -12.98 -26.89
N LYS A 568 0.75 -13.83 -27.91
CA LYS A 568 -0.46 -14.59 -28.23
C LYS A 568 -0.82 -15.61 -27.14
N GLU A 569 0.16 -16.34 -26.63
CA GLU A 569 -0.05 -17.41 -25.65
C GLU A 569 -0.48 -16.81 -24.30
N PHE A 570 0.27 -15.82 -23.82
CA PHE A 570 -0.06 -15.04 -22.62
C PHE A 570 -1.46 -14.43 -22.68
N TYR A 571 -1.75 -13.63 -23.71
CA TYR A 571 -3.03 -12.92 -23.77
C TYR A 571 -4.21 -13.88 -24.05
N THR A 572 -4.02 -14.93 -24.84
CA THR A 572 -5.09 -15.92 -25.05
C THR A 572 -5.40 -16.68 -23.75
N ASN A 573 -4.42 -16.94 -22.88
CA ASN A 573 -4.68 -17.58 -21.59
C ASN A 573 -5.42 -16.68 -20.60
N GLN A 574 -5.06 -15.40 -20.52
CA GLN A 574 -5.83 -14.41 -19.75
C GLN A 574 -7.30 -14.34 -20.26
N LEU A 575 -7.50 -14.26 -21.57
CA LEU A 575 -8.84 -14.26 -22.19
C LEU A 575 -9.62 -15.56 -21.96
N LYS A 576 -8.97 -16.74 -21.96
CA LYS A 576 -9.60 -18.01 -21.58
C LYS A 576 -10.10 -17.97 -20.13
N GLY A 577 -9.34 -17.38 -19.21
CA GLY A 577 -9.74 -17.19 -17.82
C GLY A 577 -10.97 -16.29 -17.69
N TRP A 578 -10.98 -15.15 -18.39
CA TRP A 578 -12.13 -14.25 -18.42
C TRP A 578 -13.36 -14.87 -19.12
N ASP A 579 -13.16 -15.73 -20.11
CA ASP A 579 -14.22 -16.49 -20.78
C ASP A 579 -14.81 -17.59 -19.88
N ARG A 580 -13.97 -18.27 -19.07
CA ARG A 580 -14.45 -19.13 -17.96
C ARG A 580 -15.30 -18.32 -16.98
N GLY A 581 -14.85 -17.12 -16.60
CA GLY A 581 -15.61 -16.18 -15.77
C GLY A 581 -16.96 -15.81 -16.37
N HIS A 582 -17.00 -15.33 -17.62
CA HIS A 582 -18.24 -14.93 -18.30
C HIS A 582 -19.26 -16.08 -18.48
N LYS A 583 -18.78 -17.32 -18.56
CA LYS A 583 -19.62 -18.53 -18.67
C LYS A 583 -19.87 -19.21 -17.31
N ASN A 584 -19.39 -18.62 -16.22
CA ASN A 584 -19.30 -19.16 -14.86
C ASN A 584 -18.81 -20.63 -14.79
N ILE A 585 -17.72 -20.98 -15.47
CA ILE A 585 -17.18 -22.34 -15.52
C ILE A 585 -16.22 -22.62 -14.36
N ASP A 586 -16.48 -23.67 -13.58
CA ASP A 586 -15.44 -24.37 -12.80
C ASP A 586 -14.85 -25.51 -13.63
N ALA A 587 -13.61 -25.32 -14.09
CA ALA A 587 -12.91 -26.26 -14.95
C ALA A 587 -12.46 -27.53 -14.20
N ASP A 588 -12.56 -28.70 -14.82
CA ASP A 588 -11.99 -29.93 -14.25
C ASP A 588 -10.46 -30.00 -14.49
N GLU A 589 -9.94 -29.25 -15.46
CA GLU A 589 -8.54 -29.21 -15.89
C GLU A 589 -7.58 -28.71 -14.80
N ILE A 590 -8.04 -27.83 -13.90
CA ILE A 590 -7.26 -27.32 -12.78
C ILE A 590 -7.22 -28.25 -11.56
N ARG A 591 -8.26 -29.08 -11.36
CA ARG A 591 -8.37 -29.99 -10.20
C ARG A 591 -7.10 -30.83 -9.95
N PRO A 592 -6.38 -31.35 -10.96
CA PRO A 592 -5.01 -31.87 -10.85
C PRO A 592 -4.02 -31.16 -9.92
N TYR A 593 -4.02 -29.83 -9.86
CA TYR A 593 -2.99 -29.03 -9.18
C TYR A 593 -3.23 -28.88 -7.67
N TYR A 594 -4.44 -29.16 -7.17
CA TYR A 594 -4.72 -29.24 -5.73
C TYR A 594 -4.21 -30.56 -5.15
N VAL A 595 -2.89 -30.71 -5.09
CA VAL A 595 -2.20 -31.84 -4.46
C VAL A 595 -2.25 -31.72 -2.93
N ASN A 596 -2.07 -32.84 -2.24
CA ASN A 596 -1.66 -32.80 -0.84
C ASN A 596 -0.14 -32.56 -0.73
N GLN A 597 0.36 -32.37 0.50
CA GLN A 597 1.79 -32.13 0.73
C GLN A 597 2.71 -33.27 0.21
N GLN A 598 2.18 -34.47 -0.07
CA GLN A 598 2.93 -35.60 -0.65
C GLN A 598 2.87 -35.69 -2.20
N ASP A 599 2.44 -34.62 -2.89
CA ASP A 599 2.37 -34.54 -4.36
C ASP A 599 1.33 -35.50 -4.99
N GLU A 600 0.29 -35.91 -4.24
CA GLU A 600 -0.79 -36.74 -4.79
C GLU A 600 -1.78 -35.89 -5.62
N LYS A 601 -1.72 -36.05 -6.94
CA LYS A 601 -2.50 -35.34 -7.96
C LYS A 601 -4.00 -35.20 -7.62
N GLY A 602 -4.44 -33.96 -7.37
CA GLY A 602 -5.84 -33.61 -7.11
C GLY A 602 -6.42 -34.14 -5.79
N ALA A 603 -5.58 -34.58 -4.84
CA ALA A 603 -6.02 -35.13 -3.56
C ALA A 603 -6.85 -34.15 -2.70
N GLU A 604 -6.69 -32.84 -2.88
CA GLU A 604 -7.40 -31.80 -2.12
C GLU A 604 -8.38 -30.98 -2.99
N ALA A 605 -8.62 -31.38 -4.25
CA ALA A 605 -9.46 -30.63 -5.18
C ALA A 605 -10.91 -30.38 -4.70
N ASP A 606 -11.47 -31.30 -3.90
CA ASP A 606 -12.81 -31.15 -3.31
C ASP A 606 -12.81 -30.36 -1.98
N ILE A 607 -11.62 -30.02 -1.45
CA ILE A 607 -11.44 -29.06 -0.34
C ILE A 607 -11.30 -27.65 -0.93
N PHE A 608 -10.39 -27.46 -1.90
CA PHE A 608 -10.08 -26.15 -2.47
C PHE A 608 -11.16 -25.66 -3.46
N ARG A 609 -11.78 -26.57 -4.23
CA ARG A 609 -12.92 -26.26 -5.12
C ARG A 609 -14.12 -27.15 -4.82
N ALA A 610 -14.62 -27.08 -3.60
CA ALA A 610 -15.88 -27.73 -3.20
C ALA A 610 -17.05 -27.24 -4.08
N ARG A 611 -17.84 -28.15 -4.66
CA ARG A 611 -18.97 -27.78 -5.55
C ARG A 611 -20.29 -27.68 -4.79
N TYR A 612 -21.03 -26.60 -4.99
CA TYR A 612 -22.42 -26.47 -4.53
C TYR A 612 -23.32 -27.47 -5.27
N GLU A 613 -24.21 -28.15 -4.55
CA GLU A 613 -25.08 -29.19 -5.15
C GLU A 613 -26.06 -28.66 -6.22
N GLU A 614 -26.48 -27.40 -6.14
CA GLU A 614 -27.55 -26.85 -6.97
C GLU A 614 -27.11 -26.49 -8.41
N ASN A 615 -25.93 -25.89 -8.58
CA ASN A 615 -25.33 -25.61 -9.90
C ASN A 615 -24.14 -26.53 -10.25
N ASN A 616 -23.71 -27.41 -9.35
CA ASN A 616 -22.54 -28.30 -9.51
C ASN A 616 -21.26 -27.52 -9.86
N ASN A 617 -21.00 -26.46 -9.11
CA ASN A 617 -19.96 -25.46 -9.40
C ASN A 617 -19.27 -25.01 -8.10
N PHE A 618 -17.99 -24.66 -8.17
CA PHE A 618 -17.30 -24.00 -7.05
C PHE A 618 -17.78 -22.55 -6.89
N PHE A 619 -18.04 -21.88 -8.02
CA PHE A 619 -18.55 -20.52 -8.02
C PHE A 619 -20.08 -20.53 -7.79
N PRO A 620 -20.62 -19.67 -6.91
CA PRO A 620 -22.06 -19.39 -6.90
C PRO A 620 -22.48 -18.66 -8.19
N GLU A 621 -23.76 -18.37 -8.35
CA GLU A 621 -24.26 -17.56 -9.47
C GLU A 621 -24.22 -16.06 -9.12
N TYR A 622 -24.56 -15.72 -7.87
CA TYR A 622 -24.54 -14.35 -7.36
C TYR A 622 -24.13 -14.31 -5.88
N TYR A 623 -23.36 -13.28 -5.51
CA TYR A 623 -23.39 -12.74 -4.15
C TYR A 623 -24.36 -11.56 -4.10
N VAL A 624 -25.18 -11.51 -3.05
CA VAL A 624 -26.24 -10.52 -2.89
C VAL A 624 -25.99 -9.74 -1.61
N ILE A 625 -25.75 -8.42 -1.72
CA ILE A 625 -25.48 -7.56 -0.56
C ILE A 625 -26.66 -6.58 -0.41
N PRO A 626 -27.53 -6.78 0.59
CA PRO A 626 -28.62 -5.86 0.89
C PRO A 626 -28.07 -4.50 1.33
N MET A 627 -28.66 -3.43 0.78
CA MET A 627 -28.39 -2.04 1.17
C MET A 627 -29.57 -1.40 1.92
N GLU A 628 -30.66 -2.14 2.11
CA GLU A 628 -31.79 -1.70 2.93
C GLU A 628 -31.45 -1.93 4.42
N PRO A 629 -31.47 -0.90 5.28
CA PRO A 629 -31.00 -1.01 6.67
C PRO A 629 -31.73 -2.04 7.54
N SER A 630 -32.95 -2.48 7.16
CA SER A 630 -33.66 -3.58 7.84
C SER A 630 -33.20 -4.98 7.43
N MET A 631 -32.28 -5.09 6.46
CA MET A 631 -31.67 -6.33 5.95
C MET A 631 -30.14 -6.28 5.96
N GLN A 632 -29.55 -5.27 6.62
CA GLN A 632 -28.11 -5.04 6.64
C GLN A 632 -27.67 -4.57 8.02
N LYS A 633 -27.01 -5.46 8.78
CA LYS A 633 -26.52 -5.20 10.13
C LYS A 633 -25.43 -4.14 10.18
N ASN A 634 -24.67 -3.96 9.09
CA ASN A 634 -23.56 -2.99 9.01
C ASN A 634 -23.50 -2.33 7.62
N LEU A 635 -24.31 -1.29 7.45
CA LEU A 635 -24.41 -0.53 6.20
C LEU A 635 -23.08 0.12 5.79
N HIS A 636 -22.23 0.46 6.77
CA HIS A 636 -20.91 1.05 6.53
C HIS A 636 -19.93 0.06 5.90
N ALA A 637 -19.76 -1.15 6.47
CA ALA A 637 -18.88 -2.17 5.89
C ALA A 637 -19.40 -2.70 4.53
N ALA A 638 -20.72 -2.80 4.35
CA ALA A 638 -21.31 -3.06 3.03
C ALA A 638 -20.92 -1.99 1.99
N THR A 639 -20.78 -0.73 2.43
CA THR A 639 -20.32 0.39 1.57
C THR A 639 -18.83 0.29 1.27
N GLU A 640 -17.98 0.03 2.25
CA GLU A 640 -16.54 -0.26 2.02
C GLU A 640 -16.35 -1.45 1.06
N MET A 641 -17.21 -2.47 1.14
CA MET A 641 -17.16 -3.62 0.24
C MET A 641 -17.50 -3.25 -1.22
N MET A 642 -18.47 -2.36 -1.45
CA MET A 642 -18.76 -1.85 -2.80
C MET A 642 -17.57 -1.07 -3.37
N GLU A 643 -16.92 -0.20 -2.57
CA GLU A 643 -15.71 0.51 -2.98
C GLU A 643 -14.57 -0.44 -3.32
N TYR A 644 -14.37 -1.48 -2.50
CA TYR A 644 -13.41 -2.54 -2.76
C TYR A 644 -13.68 -3.23 -4.09
N LEU A 645 -14.90 -3.73 -4.33
CA LEU A 645 -15.23 -4.45 -5.57
C LEU A 645 -14.97 -3.59 -6.82
N LEU A 646 -15.39 -2.33 -6.80
CA LEU A 646 -15.17 -1.40 -7.91
C LEU A 646 -13.70 -0.98 -8.08
N ARG A 647 -12.91 -0.92 -7.01
CA ARG A 647 -11.45 -0.68 -7.08
C ARG A 647 -10.74 -1.82 -7.81
N ASN A 648 -11.23 -3.04 -7.62
CA ASN A 648 -10.78 -4.26 -8.28
C ASN A 648 -11.48 -4.50 -9.64
N ASP A 649 -12.21 -3.52 -10.15
CA ASP A 649 -12.94 -3.55 -11.43
C ASP A 649 -14.02 -4.66 -11.56
N VAL A 650 -14.46 -5.21 -10.43
CA VAL A 650 -15.61 -6.12 -10.39
C VAL A 650 -16.88 -5.35 -10.73
N LYS A 651 -17.61 -5.81 -11.74
CA LYS A 651 -18.85 -5.17 -12.18
C LYS A 651 -19.97 -5.56 -11.21
N VAL A 652 -20.64 -4.56 -10.63
CA VAL A 652 -21.75 -4.75 -9.68
C VAL A 652 -23.06 -4.24 -10.31
N LYS A 653 -24.15 -4.99 -10.13
CA LYS A 653 -25.50 -4.61 -10.56
C LYS A 653 -26.32 -4.13 -9.36
N VAL A 654 -27.25 -3.21 -9.61
CA VAL A 654 -28.18 -2.66 -8.61
C VAL A 654 -29.60 -3.05 -8.99
N LEU A 655 -30.37 -3.64 -8.07
CA LEU A 655 -31.79 -3.94 -8.31
C LEU A 655 -32.61 -2.66 -8.56
N GLY A 656 -33.33 -2.61 -9.69
CA GLY A 656 -34.27 -1.55 -10.05
C GLY A 656 -35.67 -1.70 -9.41
N ASN A 657 -36.02 -2.91 -8.98
CA ASN A 657 -37.31 -3.29 -8.39
C ASN A 657 -37.13 -4.35 -7.27
N GLU A 658 -38.17 -4.59 -6.46
CA GLU A 658 -38.20 -5.72 -5.53
C GLU A 658 -38.21 -7.06 -6.29
N VAL A 659 -37.41 -8.04 -5.84
CA VAL A 659 -37.32 -9.40 -6.41
C VAL A 659 -37.36 -10.42 -5.29
N GLU A 660 -38.10 -11.53 -5.48
CA GLU A 660 -38.15 -12.64 -4.53
C GLU A 660 -37.34 -13.84 -5.06
N VAL A 661 -36.30 -14.25 -4.33
CA VAL A 661 -35.44 -15.40 -4.66
C VAL A 661 -35.31 -16.28 -3.42
N LYS A 662 -35.55 -17.59 -3.57
CA LYS A 662 -35.55 -18.59 -2.49
C LYS A 662 -36.44 -18.25 -1.26
N GLY A 663 -37.40 -17.34 -1.41
CA GLY A 663 -38.30 -16.86 -0.35
C GLY A 663 -37.82 -15.59 0.37
N THR A 664 -36.60 -15.12 0.09
CA THR A 664 -36.10 -13.80 0.51
C THR A 664 -36.53 -12.74 -0.50
N LYS A 665 -37.02 -11.60 0.00
CA LYS A 665 -37.42 -10.45 -0.82
C LYS A 665 -36.33 -9.38 -0.77
N TYR A 666 -35.60 -9.25 -1.87
CA TYR A 666 -34.57 -8.23 -2.02
C TYR A 666 -35.20 -6.94 -2.56
N PRO A 667 -35.14 -5.82 -1.82
CA PRO A 667 -35.71 -4.55 -2.27
C PRO A 667 -34.88 -3.92 -3.40
N LYS A 668 -35.50 -2.94 -4.06
CA LYS A 668 -34.80 -2.02 -4.96
C LYS A 668 -33.59 -1.42 -4.23
N GLY A 669 -32.43 -1.36 -4.90
CA GLY A 669 -31.18 -0.86 -4.33
C GLY A 669 -30.29 -1.93 -3.71
N THR A 670 -30.72 -3.20 -3.64
CA THR A 670 -29.83 -4.33 -3.32
C THR A 670 -28.73 -4.46 -4.38
N MET A 671 -27.49 -4.71 -3.94
CA MET A 671 -26.35 -4.98 -4.81
C MET A 671 -26.29 -6.45 -5.18
N LEU A 672 -25.87 -6.73 -6.41
CA LEU A 672 -25.65 -8.07 -6.94
C LEU A 672 -24.29 -8.14 -7.61
N VAL A 673 -23.44 -9.02 -7.09
CA VAL A 673 -22.18 -9.42 -7.72
C VAL A 673 -22.49 -10.68 -8.53
N ASP A 674 -22.80 -10.48 -9.80
CA ASP A 674 -23.07 -11.54 -10.77
C ASP A 674 -21.75 -12.21 -11.17
N LEU A 675 -21.59 -13.51 -10.94
CA LEU A 675 -20.34 -14.21 -11.21
C LEU A 675 -20.12 -14.56 -12.70
N HIS A 676 -21.08 -14.27 -13.59
CA HIS A 676 -20.90 -14.37 -15.05
C HIS A 676 -20.15 -13.14 -15.60
N GLN A 677 -18.91 -12.93 -15.15
CA GLN A 677 -18.07 -11.79 -15.53
C GLN A 677 -16.56 -12.09 -15.57
N ALA A 678 -15.78 -11.28 -16.29
CA ALA A 678 -14.33 -11.44 -16.43
C ALA A 678 -13.57 -11.41 -15.08
N LYS A 679 -13.98 -10.53 -14.13
CA LYS A 679 -13.35 -10.39 -12.80
C LYS A 679 -13.94 -11.34 -11.73
N ARG A 680 -14.67 -12.39 -12.14
CA ARG A 680 -15.29 -13.36 -11.22
C ARG A 680 -14.33 -13.86 -10.15
N ASN A 681 -13.09 -14.17 -10.54
CA ASN A 681 -12.14 -14.84 -9.66
C ASN A 681 -11.69 -13.91 -8.52
N MET A 682 -11.42 -12.62 -8.80
CA MET A 682 -11.21 -11.62 -7.74
C MET A 682 -12.46 -11.45 -6.87
N ALA A 683 -13.64 -11.33 -7.49
CA ALA A 683 -14.91 -11.15 -6.77
C ALA A 683 -15.20 -12.29 -5.79
N ASN A 684 -14.97 -13.54 -6.23
CA ASN A 684 -15.15 -14.73 -5.41
C ASN A 684 -14.07 -14.80 -4.33
N ALA A 685 -12.79 -14.57 -4.66
CA ALA A 685 -11.64 -14.57 -3.75
C ALA A 685 -11.73 -13.59 -2.56
N ALA A 686 -12.67 -12.65 -2.55
CA ALA A 686 -12.92 -11.72 -1.44
C ALA A 686 -14.26 -11.95 -0.71
N LEU A 687 -15.07 -12.92 -1.16
CA LEU A 687 -16.44 -13.16 -0.68
C LEU A 687 -16.75 -14.63 -0.39
N TYR A 688 -15.92 -15.57 -0.85
CA TYR A 688 -16.09 -17.00 -0.55
C TYR A 688 -15.71 -17.33 0.90
N ASN A 689 -16.11 -18.52 1.34
CA ASN A 689 -15.78 -19.10 2.63
C ASN A 689 -15.76 -20.65 2.50
N ASN A 690 -15.60 -21.39 3.60
CA ASN A 690 -15.60 -22.86 3.65
C ASN A 690 -14.34 -23.58 3.13
N ILE A 691 -13.15 -22.99 3.26
CA ILE A 691 -11.87 -23.69 3.05
C ILE A 691 -11.10 -23.79 4.35
N VAL A 692 -10.90 -25.03 4.83
CA VAL A 692 -10.09 -25.33 6.02
C VAL A 692 -8.96 -26.28 5.63
N ILE A 693 -7.73 -25.78 5.65
CA ILE A 693 -6.52 -26.51 5.28
C ILE A 693 -5.99 -27.24 6.52
N LYS A 694 -5.88 -28.58 6.44
CA LYS A 694 -5.62 -29.44 7.61
C LYS A 694 -4.42 -30.40 7.47
N ASN A 695 -4.01 -30.68 6.24
CA ASN A 695 -3.05 -31.75 5.92
C ASN A 695 -1.65 -31.21 5.55
N TRP A 696 -1.43 -29.90 5.73
CA TRP A 696 -0.17 -29.21 5.51
C TRP A 696 0.50 -28.91 6.86
N THR A 697 1.83 -28.91 6.86
CA THR A 697 2.63 -28.68 8.08
C THR A 697 2.89 -27.21 8.38
N ASP A 698 2.84 -26.34 7.38
CA ASP A 698 2.96 -24.89 7.48
C ASP A 698 2.33 -24.23 6.23
N LEU A 699 2.10 -22.91 6.26
CA LEU A 699 1.76 -22.06 5.11
C LEU A 699 2.52 -20.73 5.19
N TYR A 700 2.78 -20.10 4.05
CA TYR A 700 3.60 -18.88 3.99
C TYR A 700 2.88 -17.60 4.46
N SER A 701 1.53 -17.58 4.39
CA SER A 701 0.65 -16.63 5.10
C SER A 701 -0.77 -17.19 5.16
N GLU A 702 -1.60 -16.62 6.01
CA GLU A 702 -2.96 -17.08 6.29
C GLU A 702 -3.92 -16.97 5.06
N PRO A 703 -4.86 -17.93 4.90
CA PRO A 703 -5.78 -18.00 3.77
C PRO A 703 -7.19 -17.49 4.12
N LEU A 704 -7.31 -16.35 4.84
CA LEU A 704 -8.60 -15.84 5.32
C LEU A 704 -9.13 -14.74 4.41
N THR A 705 -10.33 -14.94 3.86
CA THR A 705 -10.93 -14.08 2.83
C THR A 705 -12.45 -13.86 2.93
N ALA A 706 -13.14 -14.49 3.89
CA ALA A 706 -14.59 -14.31 4.10
C ALA A 706 -14.96 -12.90 4.63
N PHE A 707 -14.91 -11.87 3.77
CA PHE A 707 -15.01 -10.46 4.20
C PHE A 707 -16.37 -10.10 4.80
N SER A 708 -17.46 -10.78 4.44
CA SER A 708 -18.78 -10.57 5.06
C SER A 708 -18.74 -10.81 6.56
N GLU A 709 -18.09 -11.90 6.99
CA GLU A 709 -17.94 -12.23 8.41
C GLU A 709 -16.86 -11.36 9.06
N LEU A 710 -15.66 -11.29 8.46
CA LEU A 710 -14.50 -10.59 9.03
C LEU A 710 -14.71 -9.06 9.17
N ARG A 711 -15.57 -8.47 8.34
CA ARG A 711 -15.96 -7.04 8.40
C ARG A 711 -17.40 -6.83 8.88
N GLY A 712 -18.14 -7.89 9.16
CA GLY A 712 -19.45 -7.88 9.81
C GLY A 712 -20.60 -7.28 8.99
N PHE A 713 -20.69 -7.55 7.68
CA PHE A 713 -21.84 -7.14 6.83
C PHE A 713 -22.64 -8.34 6.31
N ASP A 714 -23.95 -8.16 6.13
CA ASP A 714 -24.84 -9.22 5.65
C ASP A 714 -24.69 -9.42 4.14
N MET A 715 -24.63 -10.69 3.71
CA MET A 715 -24.55 -11.12 2.33
C MET A 715 -25.18 -12.50 2.14
N ASP A 716 -26.01 -12.66 1.10
CA ASP A 716 -26.58 -13.95 0.70
C ASP A 716 -25.82 -14.57 -0.48
N VAL A 717 -25.58 -15.88 -0.42
CA VAL A 717 -24.95 -16.67 -1.51
C VAL A 717 -26.02 -17.39 -2.32
N ILE A 718 -26.12 -17.07 -3.62
CA ILE A 718 -27.16 -17.61 -4.50
C ILE A 718 -26.54 -18.52 -5.56
N THR A 719 -26.81 -19.81 -5.43
CA THR A 719 -26.38 -20.90 -6.33
C THR A 719 -27.43 -21.27 -7.39
N GLN A 720 -28.59 -20.61 -7.40
CA GLN A 720 -29.68 -20.93 -8.32
C GLN A 720 -29.43 -20.24 -9.68
N VAL A 721 -29.17 -21.04 -10.72
CA VAL A 721 -28.97 -20.56 -12.09
C VAL A 721 -30.17 -19.70 -12.53
N GLY A 722 -29.87 -18.51 -13.05
CA GLY A 722 -30.87 -17.57 -13.55
C GLY A 722 -31.75 -16.90 -12.48
N ALA A 723 -31.40 -16.98 -11.19
CA ALA A 723 -32.20 -16.46 -10.07
C ALA A 723 -32.74 -15.03 -10.27
N PHE A 724 -31.95 -14.15 -10.90
CA PHE A 724 -32.32 -12.75 -11.13
C PHE A 724 -32.58 -12.41 -12.61
N GLU A 725 -32.65 -13.36 -13.54
CA GLU A 725 -32.83 -13.12 -14.99
C GLU A 725 -34.01 -12.20 -15.37
N SER A 726 -35.05 -12.18 -14.54
CA SER A 726 -36.28 -11.40 -14.78
C SER A 726 -36.30 -10.00 -14.14
N ALA A 727 -35.25 -9.62 -13.42
CA ALA A 727 -35.18 -8.36 -12.70
C ALA A 727 -34.69 -7.18 -13.56
N GLU A 728 -35.11 -5.98 -13.21
CA GLU A 728 -34.55 -4.75 -13.79
C GLU A 728 -33.28 -4.37 -13.01
N PHE A 729 -32.24 -3.90 -13.71
CA PHE A 729 -30.99 -3.45 -13.08
C PHE A 729 -30.42 -2.20 -13.72
N SER A 730 -29.56 -1.51 -12.97
CA SER A 730 -28.50 -0.63 -13.49
C SER A 730 -27.13 -1.16 -13.08
N TRP A 731 -26.10 -0.85 -13.86
CA TRP A 731 -24.71 -1.03 -13.43
C TRP A 731 -24.33 0.03 -12.39
N LEU A 732 -23.36 -0.30 -11.54
CA LEU A 732 -22.81 0.60 -10.54
C LEU A 732 -21.47 1.18 -11.06
N ASP A 733 -21.47 2.45 -11.46
CA ASP A 733 -20.27 3.14 -12.00
C ASP A 733 -19.31 3.64 -10.90
N ALA A 734 -19.84 3.86 -9.70
CA ALA A 734 -19.13 4.31 -8.49
C ALA A 734 -19.91 3.84 -7.26
N ALA A 735 -19.23 3.68 -6.12
CA ALA A 735 -19.93 3.33 -4.86
C ALA A 735 -20.97 4.43 -4.53
N PRO A 736 -22.16 4.07 -4.03
CA PRO A 736 -23.19 5.04 -3.73
C PRO A 736 -22.79 5.92 -2.55
N GLU A 737 -23.15 7.20 -2.60
CA GLU A 737 -23.15 8.08 -1.42
C GLU A 737 -24.16 7.54 -0.40
N THR A 738 -23.67 6.67 0.49
CA THR A 738 -24.45 6.10 1.58
C THR A 738 -24.45 7.10 2.74
N THR A 739 -25.63 7.41 3.27
CA THR A 739 -25.80 8.35 4.37
C THR A 739 -26.33 7.63 5.62
N THR A 740 -26.25 8.30 6.77
CA THR A 740 -26.86 7.80 8.01
C THR A 740 -28.35 7.49 7.84
N HIS A 741 -28.75 6.27 8.20
CA HIS A 741 -30.14 5.87 8.27
C HIS A 741 -30.72 6.18 9.65
N VAL A 742 -31.90 6.81 9.67
CA VAL A 742 -32.63 7.06 10.92
C VAL A 742 -34.10 6.71 10.76
N ASP A 743 -34.62 5.86 11.64
CA ASP A 743 -36.03 5.57 11.76
C ASP A 743 -36.66 6.18 13.04
N GLY A 744 -37.94 5.93 13.27
CA GLY A 744 -38.65 6.43 14.45
C GLY A 744 -38.90 7.95 14.49
N MET A 745 -39.28 8.45 15.68
CA MET A 745 -39.53 9.87 15.99
C MET A 745 -39.35 10.18 17.48
N GLY A 746 -38.65 11.27 17.81
CA GLY A 746 -38.50 11.80 19.17
C GLY A 746 -37.22 12.61 19.36
N GLU A 747 -36.96 13.06 20.59
CA GLU A 747 -35.77 13.86 20.94
C GLU A 747 -34.59 13.02 21.49
N ILE A 748 -34.77 11.71 21.64
CA ILE A 748 -33.74 10.75 22.05
C ILE A 748 -33.36 9.91 20.82
N VAL A 749 -32.07 9.79 20.54
CA VAL A 749 -31.55 8.96 19.45
C VAL A 749 -30.76 7.79 20.02
N ILE A 750 -31.11 6.58 19.61
CA ILE A 750 -30.31 5.37 19.83
C ILE A 750 -29.46 5.15 18.57
N VAL A 751 -28.15 4.96 18.72
CA VAL A 751 -27.21 4.68 17.62
C VAL A 751 -26.70 3.24 17.78
N SER A 752 -26.85 2.43 16.73
CA SER A 752 -26.43 1.03 16.70
C SER A 752 -24.92 0.91 16.83
N ASN A 753 -24.46 0.04 17.73
CA ASN A 753 -23.05 -0.32 17.88
C ASN A 753 -22.69 -1.49 16.94
N ASN A 754 -22.50 -1.17 15.66
CA ASN A 754 -22.43 -2.16 14.58
C ASN A 754 -21.28 -1.96 13.59
N SER A 755 -20.46 -0.91 13.74
CA SER A 755 -19.54 -0.48 12.69
C SER A 755 -18.37 0.34 13.22
N VAL A 756 -17.26 0.36 12.47
CA VAL A 756 -16.13 1.27 12.70
C VAL A 756 -16.60 2.73 12.75
N ALA A 757 -17.46 3.14 11.80
CA ALA A 757 -18.08 4.47 11.78
C ALA A 757 -18.84 4.81 13.07
N SER A 758 -19.60 3.86 13.65
CA SER A 758 -20.27 4.09 14.94
C SER A 758 -19.28 4.37 16.07
N ILE A 759 -18.18 3.62 16.16
CA ILE A 759 -17.15 3.81 17.20
C ILE A 759 -16.44 5.15 17.01
N GLN A 760 -16.06 5.49 15.78
CA GLN A 760 -15.44 6.77 15.43
C GLN A 760 -16.32 7.96 15.89
N ALA A 761 -17.61 7.93 15.53
CA ALA A 761 -18.57 8.97 15.88
C ALA A 761 -18.75 9.12 17.40
N ILE A 762 -18.81 8.02 18.15
CA ILE A 762 -18.86 8.07 19.61
C ILE A 762 -17.57 8.65 20.21
N ASN A 763 -16.40 8.30 19.67
CA ASN A 763 -15.14 8.89 20.11
C ASN A 763 -15.04 10.39 19.80
N GLU A 764 -15.52 10.86 18.65
CA GLU A 764 -15.58 12.30 18.33
C GLU A 764 -16.47 13.07 19.33
N LEU A 765 -17.66 12.55 19.63
CA LEU A 765 -18.57 13.14 20.62
C LEU A 765 -17.94 13.19 22.01
N LEU A 766 -17.36 12.08 22.47
CA LEU A 766 -16.73 11.99 23.80
C LEU A 766 -15.50 12.91 23.95
N LYS A 767 -14.74 13.12 22.87
CA LYS A 767 -13.64 14.10 22.83
C LYS A 767 -14.13 15.55 22.80
N SER A 768 -15.34 15.78 22.29
CA SER A 768 -16.03 17.07 22.30
C SER A 768 -16.79 17.36 23.61
N GLU A 769 -16.63 16.51 24.63
CA GLU A 769 -17.35 16.55 25.92
C GLU A 769 -18.89 16.43 25.80
N GLU A 770 -19.38 15.89 24.69
CA GLU A 770 -20.80 15.66 24.44
C GLU A 770 -21.36 14.44 25.21
N ALA A 771 -22.62 14.52 25.61
CA ALA A 771 -23.24 13.51 26.47
C ALA A 771 -23.72 12.27 25.68
N VAL A 772 -22.93 11.20 25.73
CA VAL A 772 -23.28 9.86 25.20
C VAL A 772 -23.51 8.87 26.34
N GLY A 773 -24.56 8.06 26.24
CA GLY A 773 -24.80 6.93 27.13
C GLY A 773 -24.62 5.59 26.44
N PHE A 774 -24.13 4.60 27.20
CA PHE A 774 -24.12 3.19 26.81
C PHE A 774 -25.38 2.52 27.37
N ILE A 775 -26.15 1.83 26.53
CA ILE A 775 -27.38 1.14 26.95
C ILE A 775 -27.02 -0.20 27.61
N THR A 776 -27.46 -0.37 28.86
CA THR A 776 -27.02 -1.46 29.75
C THR A 776 -28.02 -2.61 29.88
N SER A 777 -29.22 -2.51 29.29
CA SER A 777 -30.21 -3.60 29.26
C SER A 777 -31.40 -3.29 28.35
N GLY A 778 -32.08 -4.35 27.90
CA GLY A 778 -33.22 -4.27 26.98
C GLY A 778 -32.82 -4.63 25.55
N ASP A 779 -33.69 -4.32 24.60
CA ASP A 779 -33.57 -4.77 23.21
C ASP A 779 -32.50 -4.01 22.39
N HIS A 780 -31.83 -3.03 23.02
CA HIS A 780 -30.74 -2.21 22.48
C HIS A 780 -29.48 -2.31 23.38
N SER A 781 -29.19 -3.48 23.96
CA SER A 781 -28.15 -3.60 25.00
C SER A 781 -26.76 -3.69 24.39
N GLY A 782 -25.95 -2.64 24.57
CA GLY A 782 -24.67 -2.46 23.90
C GLY A 782 -24.67 -1.34 22.86
N ASP A 783 -25.83 -0.79 22.54
CA ASP A 783 -25.97 0.41 21.70
C ASP A 783 -25.70 1.69 22.49
N PHE A 784 -25.58 2.80 21.75
CA PHE A 784 -25.39 4.13 22.31
C PHE A 784 -26.69 4.92 22.31
N VAL A 785 -26.84 5.87 23.23
CA VAL A 785 -27.98 6.79 23.27
C VAL A 785 -27.52 8.23 23.55
N MET A 786 -28.14 9.18 22.87
CA MET A 786 -27.82 10.61 22.94
C MET A 786 -29.04 11.48 22.64
N SER A 787 -28.91 12.80 22.82
CA SER A 787 -29.96 13.73 22.42
C SER A 787 -29.94 13.95 20.91
N GLU A 788 -31.08 14.29 20.31
CA GLU A 788 -31.17 14.70 18.90
C GLU A 788 -30.15 15.82 18.55
N ALA A 789 -29.97 16.79 19.45
CA ALA A 789 -29.03 17.89 19.24
C ALA A 789 -27.55 17.44 19.22
N THR A 790 -27.23 16.38 19.96
CA THR A 790 -25.89 15.75 19.97
C THR A 790 -25.70 14.88 18.72
N PHE A 791 -26.74 14.15 18.31
CA PHE A 791 -26.71 13.31 17.12
C PHE A 791 -26.52 14.11 15.82
N SER A 792 -27.15 15.30 15.70
CA SER A 792 -26.95 16.20 14.56
C SER A 792 -25.54 16.80 14.44
N LEU A 793 -24.61 16.49 15.36
CA LEU A 793 -23.19 16.81 15.19
C LEU A 793 -22.45 15.76 14.33
N ILE A 794 -22.98 14.54 14.23
CA ILE A 794 -22.34 13.38 13.59
C ILE A 794 -23.15 12.76 12.44
N GLU A 795 -24.46 13.02 12.33
CA GLU A 795 -25.35 12.33 11.36
C GLU A 795 -24.94 12.55 9.89
N ASP A 796 -24.36 13.71 9.56
CA ASP A 796 -23.85 14.05 8.22
C ASP A 796 -22.38 13.62 7.98
N SER A 797 -21.63 13.26 9.03
CA SER A 797 -20.18 12.95 8.94
C SER A 797 -19.88 11.46 8.79
N TYR A 798 -20.84 10.60 9.11
CA TYR A 798 -20.66 9.15 9.23
C TYR A 798 -21.82 8.38 8.57
N VAL A 799 -21.61 7.07 8.35
CA VAL A 799 -22.66 6.13 7.92
C VAL A 799 -23.14 5.36 9.15
N LEU A 800 -24.20 5.87 9.80
CA LEU A 800 -24.75 5.30 11.03
C LEU A 800 -26.12 4.64 10.78
N GLN A 801 -26.52 3.75 11.69
CA GLN A 801 -27.89 3.23 11.79
C GLN A 801 -28.45 3.64 13.16
N ALA A 802 -29.55 4.39 13.16
CA ALA A 802 -30.08 5.02 14.36
C ALA A 802 -31.62 5.01 14.44
N THR A 803 -32.15 5.13 15.65
CA THR A 803 -33.60 5.14 15.95
C THR A 803 -33.96 6.30 16.85
N ARG A 804 -34.87 7.17 16.39
CA ARG A 804 -35.45 8.27 17.17
C ARG A 804 -36.62 7.79 18.03
N THR A 805 -36.61 8.15 19.31
CA THR A 805 -37.62 7.75 20.30
C THR A 805 -37.87 8.86 21.33
N ASN A 806 -38.97 8.74 22.08
CA ASN A 806 -39.24 9.53 23.30
C ASN A 806 -39.18 8.68 24.57
N THR A 807 -38.79 7.42 24.46
CA THR A 807 -38.64 6.49 25.59
C THR A 807 -37.17 6.33 25.91
N MET A 808 -36.71 6.84 27.05
CA MET A 808 -35.32 6.70 27.48
C MET A 808 -35.00 5.21 27.78
N PRO A 809 -34.04 4.59 27.08
CA PRO A 809 -33.56 3.26 27.43
C PRO A 809 -32.76 3.30 28.74
N LYS A 810 -32.54 2.14 29.36
CA LYS A 810 -31.68 2.06 30.56
C LYS A 810 -30.22 2.22 30.15
N ALA A 811 -29.68 3.42 30.29
CA ALA A 811 -28.31 3.75 29.93
C ALA A 811 -27.54 4.40 31.08
N GLN A 812 -26.21 4.30 31.02
CA GLN A 812 -25.27 5.04 31.87
C GLN A 812 -24.42 5.94 31.00
N VAL A 813 -24.11 7.15 31.48
CA VAL A 813 -23.26 8.11 30.76
C VAL A 813 -21.85 7.52 30.63
N ILE A 814 -21.28 7.53 29.43
CA ILE A 814 -19.86 7.26 29.22
C ILE A 814 -19.12 8.54 29.61
N THR A 815 -18.33 8.48 30.69
CA THR A 815 -17.80 9.69 31.35
C THR A 815 -16.66 10.39 30.61
N LYS A 816 -16.02 9.71 29.64
CA LYS A 816 -14.98 10.25 28.74
C LYS A 816 -14.59 9.23 27.66
N SER A 817 -13.87 9.68 26.63
CA SER A 817 -13.01 8.79 25.82
C SER A 817 -11.73 8.44 26.61
N ALA A 818 -11.16 7.26 26.36
CA ALA A 818 -10.01 6.75 27.11
C ALA A 818 -8.68 7.07 26.41
N LYS A 819 -7.67 7.45 27.19
CA LYS A 819 -6.29 7.65 26.71
C LYS A 819 -5.49 6.35 26.79
N ILE A 820 -5.22 5.73 25.64
CA ILE A 820 -4.66 4.37 25.52
C ILE A 820 -3.13 4.38 25.49
N TYR A 821 -2.49 3.49 26.24
CA TYR A 821 -1.07 3.15 26.09
C TYR A 821 -0.93 1.79 25.40
N VAL A 822 -0.17 1.76 24.29
CA VAL A 822 0.15 0.51 23.58
C VAL A 822 1.55 0.03 23.97
N PRO A 823 1.70 -1.17 24.56
CA PRO A 823 2.96 -1.68 25.08
C PRO A 823 3.91 -2.17 23.98
N GLY A 824 5.17 -2.45 24.35
CA GLY A 824 6.13 -3.10 23.46
C GLY A 824 6.90 -2.20 22.49
N ALA A 825 6.81 -0.87 22.64
CA ALA A 825 7.66 0.06 21.90
C ALA A 825 9.13 0.01 22.37
N ALA A 826 10.05 -0.03 21.40
CA ALA A 826 11.49 0.14 21.56
C ALA A 826 11.88 1.63 21.71
N PRO A 827 13.10 1.95 22.18
CA PRO A 827 13.61 3.32 22.20
C PRO A 827 13.60 3.99 20.82
N THR A 828 13.48 5.32 20.80
CA THR A 828 13.40 6.13 19.57
C THR A 828 14.61 6.00 18.67
N TYR A 829 15.81 5.77 19.21
CA TYR A 829 17.05 5.71 18.43
C TYR A 829 17.85 4.45 18.74
N ALA A 830 18.45 3.89 17.70
CA ALA A 830 19.52 2.91 17.85
C ALA A 830 20.81 3.62 18.32
N VAL A 831 21.66 2.92 19.06
CA VAL A 831 22.98 3.40 19.50
C VAL A 831 24.08 2.45 19.05
N LYS A 832 25.23 3.01 18.65
CA LYS A 832 26.43 2.24 18.27
C LYS A 832 26.94 1.49 19.50
N LYS A 833 27.22 0.18 19.35
CA LYS A 833 27.56 -0.72 20.48
C LYS A 833 28.89 -0.37 21.18
N ASP A 834 29.77 0.34 20.49
CA ASP A 834 31.14 0.66 20.87
C ASP A 834 31.30 2.07 21.47
N THR A 835 30.63 3.07 20.92
CA THR A 835 30.68 4.46 21.40
C THR A 835 29.48 4.88 22.24
N GLY A 836 28.33 4.20 22.08
CA GLY A 836 27.05 4.61 22.67
C GLY A 836 26.39 5.81 21.98
N GLU A 837 26.96 6.31 20.87
CA GLU A 837 26.38 7.39 20.08
C GLU A 837 25.12 6.91 19.35
N PRO A 838 24.06 7.74 19.27
CA PRO A 838 22.90 7.43 18.46
C PRO A 838 23.22 7.52 16.96
N TYR A 839 22.45 6.80 16.13
CA TYR A 839 22.60 6.80 14.67
C TYR A 839 21.29 6.41 13.96
N GLY A 840 21.22 6.74 12.67
CA GLY A 840 20.17 6.32 11.75
C GLY A 840 18.82 6.98 11.95
N HIS A 841 17.79 6.29 11.44
CA HIS A 841 16.44 6.79 11.31
C HIS A 841 15.69 6.84 12.65
N THR A 842 14.99 7.95 12.90
CA THR A 842 14.09 8.16 14.03
C THR A 842 13.02 7.06 14.09
N ASN A 843 12.94 6.34 15.20
CA ASN A 843 11.93 5.29 15.45
C ASN A 843 12.04 4.02 14.55
N TYR A 844 13.20 3.79 13.90
CA TYR A 844 13.43 2.67 12.95
C TYR A 844 12.95 1.30 13.45
N THR A 845 13.35 0.89 14.65
CA THR A 845 12.98 -0.43 15.22
C THR A 845 11.47 -0.60 15.41
N ASN A 846 10.74 0.49 15.68
CA ASN A 846 9.29 0.43 15.82
C ASN A 846 8.58 0.42 14.46
N ARG A 847 9.10 1.07 13.42
CA ARG A 847 8.59 0.92 12.03
C ARG A 847 8.62 -0.54 11.57
N LEU A 848 9.62 -1.32 12.00
CA LEU A 848 9.72 -2.76 11.68
C LEU A 848 8.88 -3.69 12.58
N ASN A 849 8.14 -3.16 13.57
CA ASN A 849 7.31 -3.94 14.48
C ASN A 849 5.84 -3.88 14.03
N THR A 850 5.47 -4.72 13.06
CA THR A 850 4.14 -4.72 12.41
C THR A 850 2.99 -4.80 13.41
N ASN A 851 2.99 -5.77 14.33
CA ASN A 851 1.92 -5.94 15.33
C ASN A 851 1.71 -4.67 16.18
N LEU A 852 2.79 -3.97 16.53
CA LEU A 852 2.72 -2.71 17.28
C LEU A 852 2.12 -1.57 16.44
N ASN A 853 2.44 -1.53 15.15
CA ASN A 853 1.92 -0.52 14.23
C ASN A 853 0.46 -0.77 13.86
N TRP A 854 0.03 -2.03 13.78
CA TRP A 854 -1.39 -2.39 13.68
C TRP A 854 -2.17 -1.88 14.89
N ASP A 855 -1.67 -2.09 16.11
CA ASP A 855 -2.28 -1.53 17.33
C ASP A 855 -2.31 0.02 17.30
N TYR A 856 -1.26 0.69 16.82
CA TYR A 856 -1.27 2.16 16.67
C TYR A 856 -2.27 2.65 15.62
N TYR A 857 -2.39 1.94 14.50
CA TYR A 857 -3.32 2.27 13.43
C TYR A 857 -4.77 2.05 13.86
N VAL A 858 -5.11 0.84 14.32
CA VAL A 858 -6.49 0.48 14.68
C VAL A 858 -7.03 1.35 15.81
N TRP A 859 -6.32 1.48 16.94
CA TRP A 859 -6.85 2.27 18.06
C TRP A 859 -6.74 3.78 17.84
N GLY A 860 -5.65 4.25 17.24
CA GLY A 860 -5.37 5.68 17.10
C GLY A 860 -5.97 6.32 15.84
N GLN A 861 -5.70 5.75 14.67
CA GLN A 861 -6.11 6.32 13.38
C GLN A 861 -7.51 5.85 12.96
N GLU A 862 -7.77 4.54 12.99
CA GLU A 862 -9.01 3.96 12.48
C GLU A 862 -10.18 4.17 13.45
N LEU A 863 -10.02 3.90 14.75
CA LEU A 863 -11.10 4.02 15.75
C LEU A 863 -11.07 5.35 16.53
N GLY A 864 -10.03 6.16 16.35
CA GLY A 864 -9.99 7.54 16.82
C GLY A 864 -9.82 7.73 18.33
N PHE A 865 -9.21 6.80 19.07
CA PHE A 865 -8.83 7.02 20.48
C PHE A 865 -7.55 7.86 20.59
N ASP A 866 -7.35 8.52 21.73
CA ASP A 866 -6.09 9.23 22.01
C ASP A 866 -5.03 8.28 22.54
N LEU A 867 -3.86 8.26 21.89
CA LEU A 867 -2.76 7.39 22.29
C LEU A 867 -1.70 8.15 23.10
N THR A 868 -1.07 7.46 24.05
CA THR A 868 0.02 7.99 24.88
C THR A 868 1.26 7.09 24.89
N ARG A 869 2.42 7.73 25.06
CA ARG A 869 3.71 7.05 25.34
C ARG A 869 4.08 7.10 26.82
N ASP A 870 3.32 7.83 27.63
CA ASP A 870 3.45 7.89 29.08
C ASP A 870 2.40 6.97 29.72
N LEU A 871 2.87 5.97 30.48
CA LEU A 871 2.07 4.98 31.18
C LEU A 871 1.32 5.56 32.40
N ASP A 872 1.84 6.62 33.02
CA ASP A 872 1.19 7.29 34.14
C ASP A 872 0.01 8.14 33.66
N GLU A 873 0.14 8.79 32.50
CA GLU A 873 -0.96 9.50 31.82
C GLU A 873 -2.01 8.57 31.17
N ALA A 874 -1.72 7.27 31.06
CA ALA A 874 -2.60 6.30 30.42
C ALA A 874 -3.80 5.94 31.29
N ASP A 875 -4.98 5.91 30.68
CA ASP A 875 -6.19 5.36 31.28
C ASP A 875 -6.19 3.83 31.29
N ILE A 876 -5.68 3.26 30.20
CA ILE A 876 -5.76 1.83 29.93
C ILE A 876 -4.55 1.38 29.09
N VAL A 877 -4.02 0.20 29.37
CA VAL A 877 -3.03 -0.48 28.53
C VAL A 877 -3.77 -1.39 27.56
N ILE A 878 -3.46 -1.34 26.26
CA ILE A 878 -4.10 -2.18 25.23
C ILE A 878 -3.06 -2.65 24.21
N GLY A 879 -2.98 -3.94 23.89
CA GLY A 879 -2.14 -4.39 22.77
C GLY A 879 -1.81 -5.89 22.68
N ASN A 880 -1.20 -6.26 21.55
CA ASN A 880 -0.70 -7.61 21.20
C ASN A 880 0.82 -7.77 21.42
N ARG A 881 1.42 -6.96 22.30
CA ARG A 881 2.86 -7.04 22.63
C ARG A 881 3.06 -7.41 24.09
N SER A 882 4.10 -8.18 24.37
CA SER A 882 4.43 -8.57 25.73
C SER A 882 4.69 -7.34 26.59
N LEU A 883 4.05 -7.28 27.75
CA LEU A 883 4.23 -6.20 28.72
C LEU A 883 5.66 -6.23 29.28
N ARG A 884 6.29 -5.05 29.37
CA ARG A 884 7.56 -4.81 30.07
C ARG A 884 7.37 -4.89 31.60
N GLU A 885 8.46 -4.82 32.36
CA GLU A 885 8.38 -4.99 33.83
C GLU A 885 7.64 -3.84 34.53
N ASP A 886 7.89 -2.61 34.12
CA ASP A 886 7.16 -1.40 34.52
C ASP A 886 5.65 -1.51 34.21
N GLU A 887 5.32 -1.97 33.00
CA GLU A 887 3.95 -2.16 32.53
C GLU A 887 3.23 -3.25 33.36
N ARG A 888 3.84 -4.43 33.54
CA ARG A 888 3.28 -5.50 34.40
C ARG A 888 3.10 -5.05 35.85
N ASN A 889 4.03 -4.25 36.38
CA ASN A 889 3.93 -3.71 37.73
C ASN A 889 2.76 -2.71 37.87
N ALA A 890 2.52 -1.87 36.86
CA ALA A 890 1.36 -0.97 36.83
C ALA A 890 0.03 -1.75 36.76
N VAL A 891 -0.05 -2.79 35.92
CA VAL A 891 -1.25 -3.64 35.81
C VAL A 891 -1.52 -4.42 37.11
N ASN A 892 -0.49 -4.99 37.75
CA ASN A 892 -0.60 -5.61 39.07
C ASN A 892 -0.91 -4.61 40.22
N ALA A 893 -0.77 -3.31 39.98
CA ALA A 893 -1.19 -2.24 40.88
C ALA A 893 -2.61 -1.69 40.56
N GLY A 894 -3.34 -2.34 39.65
CA GLY A 894 -4.72 -1.98 39.31
C GLY A 894 -4.89 -1.10 38.06
N LYS A 895 -3.84 -0.86 37.25
CA LYS A 895 -4.03 -0.25 35.92
C LYS A 895 -4.79 -1.22 35.02
N SER A 896 -5.89 -0.76 34.42
CA SER A 896 -6.71 -1.54 33.48
C SER A 896 -5.88 -2.04 32.29
N TYR A 897 -6.08 -3.29 31.89
CA TYR A 897 -5.39 -3.91 30.75
C TYR A 897 -6.38 -4.65 29.84
N ILE A 898 -6.29 -4.41 28.54
CA ILE A 898 -6.90 -5.24 27.50
C ILE A 898 -5.80 -5.93 26.70
N GLY A 899 -5.60 -7.22 26.95
CA GLY A 899 -4.58 -8.02 26.29
C GLY A 899 -5.21 -8.94 25.25
N TYR A 900 -4.54 -9.12 24.12
CA TYR A 900 -4.96 -10.07 23.08
C TYR A 900 -3.75 -10.73 22.40
N GLY A 901 -3.90 -11.97 21.96
CA GLY A 901 -2.84 -12.77 21.35
C GLY A 901 -1.88 -13.44 22.36
N GLY A 902 -1.08 -14.39 21.87
CA GLY A 902 -0.15 -15.17 22.69
C GLY A 902 0.84 -14.33 23.52
N TYR A 903 1.29 -13.18 23.03
CA TYR A 903 2.19 -12.28 23.78
C TYR A 903 1.52 -11.65 25.03
N ALA A 904 0.20 -11.44 24.98
CA ALA A 904 -0.56 -10.98 26.13
C ALA A 904 -0.74 -12.10 27.16
N LEU A 905 -1.08 -13.31 26.72
CA LEU A 905 -1.21 -14.50 27.59
C LEU A 905 0.12 -14.80 28.33
N ASP A 906 1.25 -14.80 27.63
CA ASP A 906 2.60 -14.91 28.20
C ASP A 906 2.90 -13.81 29.25
N SER A 907 2.36 -12.60 29.06
CA SER A 907 2.49 -11.51 30.03
C SER A 907 1.72 -11.78 31.32
N LEU A 908 0.56 -12.44 31.24
CA LEU A 908 -0.25 -12.83 32.40
C LEU A 908 0.41 -13.96 33.22
N GLU A 909 1.00 -14.95 32.55
CA GLU A 909 1.82 -15.97 33.22
C GLU A 909 2.99 -15.31 33.97
N LYS A 910 3.67 -14.35 33.33
CA LYS A 910 4.77 -13.57 33.95
C LYS A 910 4.31 -12.61 35.06
N MET A 911 3.02 -12.28 35.14
CA MET A 911 2.41 -11.58 36.27
C MET A 911 2.12 -12.50 37.47
N GLY A 912 2.20 -13.83 37.28
CA GLY A 912 1.93 -14.83 38.32
C GLY A 912 0.46 -15.20 38.46
N LEU A 913 -0.36 -14.98 37.43
CA LEU A 913 -1.75 -15.42 37.41
C LEU A 913 -1.83 -16.93 37.08
N ASP A 914 -2.80 -17.63 37.68
CA ASP A 914 -3.04 -19.06 37.45
C ASP A 914 -3.82 -19.29 36.15
N ILE A 915 -3.22 -18.91 35.03
CA ILE A 915 -3.69 -19.12 33.66
C ILE A 915 -2.90 -20.26 33.01
N GLU A 916 -3.58 -21.11 32.24
CA GLU A 916 -2.93 -22.09 31.35
C GLU A 916 -3.50 -21.89 29.94
N ALA A 917 -2.64 -21.83 28.93
CA ALA A 917 -3.00 -21.57 27.54
C ALA A 917 -2.27 -22.50 26.56
N ASN A 918 -2.91 -22.75 25.42
CA ASN A 918 -2.29 -23.34 24.24
C ASN A 918 -1.83 -22.20 23.31
N TYR A 919 -0.60 -22.31 22.83
CA TYR A 919 0.05 -21.34 21.97
C TYR A 919 0.42 -22.01 20.64
N ASP A 920 -0.12 -21.56 19.52
CA ASP A 920 0.36 -21.97 18.20
C ASP A 920 0.15 -20.88 17.14
N MET A 921 1.12 -19.96 17.05
CA MET A 921 1.07 -18.78 16.18
C MET A 921 1.09 -19.10 14.67
N SER A 922 1.20 -20.38 14.27
CA SER A 922 1.16 -20.82 12.87
C SER A 922 -0.26 -21.17 12.38
N TYR A 923 -1.28 -21.11 13.24
CA TYR A 923 -2.66 -21.45 12.84
C TYR A 923 -3.61 -20.26 12.85
N ASP A 924 -4.64 -20.37 12.02
CA ASP A 924 -5.66 -19.36 11.82
C ASP A 924 -7.02 -20.03 11.58
N ALA A 925 -8.07 -19.58 12.27
CA ALA A 925 -9.41 -20.12 12.09
C ALA A 925 -10.50 -19.07 12.29
N LEU A 926 -11.29 -18.81 11.25
CA LEU A 926 -12.62 -18.23 11.40
C LEU A 926 -13.55 -19.31 11.96
N THR A 927 -14.21 -19.08 13.08
CA THR A 927 -14.93 -20.14 13.81
C THR A 927 -16.23 -19.64 14.44
N THR A 928 -17.16 -20.56 14.73
CA THR A 928 -18.36 -20.23 15.49
C THR A 928 -18.07 -20.23 16.99
N VAL A 929 -18.71 -19.30 17.71
CA VAL A 929 -18.51 -19.07 19.14
C VAL A 929 -19.83 -19.02 19.90
N THR A 930 -19.72 -19.13 21.22
CA THR A 930 -20.81 -18.94 22.19
C THR A 930 -20.39 -17.92 23.23
N TYR A 931 -21.38 -17.30 23.87
CA TYR A 931 -21.21 -16.35 24.97
C TYR A 931 -21.74 -16.96 26.27
N PRO A 932 -20.91 -17.67 27.07
CA PRO A 932 -21.41 -18.48 28.19
C PRO A 932 -21.94 -17.66 29.37
N GLU A 933 -21.39 -16.46 29.57
CA GLU A 933 -21.80 -15.53 30.62
C GLU A 933 -22.20 -14.18 30.01
N SER A 934 -23.32 -13.62 30.49
CA SER A 934 -23.84 -12.34 30.00
C SER A 934 -22.87 -11.20 30.33
N SER A 935 -22.44 -10.45 29.31
CA SER A 935 -21.53 -9.32 29.46
C SER A 935 -21.86 -8.20 28.47
N TYR A 936 -21.54 -6.96 28.83
CA TYR A 936 -21.63 -5.81 27.92
C TYR A 936 -20.65 -5.90 26.74
N ILE A 937 -19.62 -6.74 26.85
CA ILE A 937 -18.67 -7.03 25.77
C ILE A 937 -19.37 -7.72 24.59
N THR A 938 -20.22 -8.71 24.90
CA THR A 938 -20.81 -9.65 23.94
C THR A 938 -22.32 -9.46 23.74
N SER A 939 -22.98 -8.57 24.50
CA SER A 939 -24.44 -8.45 24.45
C SER A 939 -25.00 -8.02 23.10
N LYS A 940 -24.30 -7.12 22.39
CA LYS A 940 -24.74 -6.65 21.07
C LYS A 940 -24.60 -7.74 20.01
N TYR A 941 -23.47 -8.44 19.95
CA TYR A 941 -23.27 -9.62 19.11
C TYR A 941 -24.37 -10.68 19.35
N ALA A 942 -24.67 -11.00 20.61
CA ALA A 942 -25.74 -11.93 20.96
C ALA A 942 -27.15 -11.47 20.50
N GLN A 943 -27.39 -10.15 20.42
CA GLN A 943 -28.64 -9.56 19.91
C GLN A 943 -28.70 -9.56 18.38
N ASP A 944 -27.57 -9.31 17.72
CA ASP A 944 -27.42 -9.35 16.26
C ASP A 944 -27.45 -10.79 15.72
N ASN A 945 -27.39 -11.80 16.59
CA ASN A 945 -27.14 -13.22 16.28
C ASN A 945 -25.77 -13.43 15.64
N ASP A 946 -24.81 -12.59 16.00
CA ASP A 946 -23.43 -12.69 15.58
C ASP A 946 -22.68 -13.63 16.53
N TYR A 947 -22.25 -14.77 15.99
CA TYR A 947 -21.64 -15.87 16.72
C TYR A 947 -20.38 -16.36 15.99
N ILE A 948 -19.67 -15.46 15.31
CA ILE A 948 -18.42 -15.74 14.62
C ILE A 948 -17.30 -14.92 15.27
N MET A 949 -16.08 -15.46 15.25
CA MET A 949 -14.86 -14.78 15.70
C MET A 949 -13.68 -15.29 14.88
N TYR A 950 -12.71 -14.43 14.57
CA TYR A 950 -11.46 -14.86 13.95
C TYR A 950 -10.40 -15.17 15.01
N GLY A 951 -9.82 -16.37 14.91
CA GLY A 951 -8.75 -16.85 15.76
C GLY A 951 -7.37 -16.77 15.14
N HIS A 952 -6.84 -15.56 14.97
CA HIS A 952 -5.45 -15.40 14.52
C HIS A 952 -4.43 -15.94 15.54
N GLY A 953 -3.56 -16.82 15.06
CA GLY A 953 -2.54 -17.51 15.86
C GLY A 953 -3.08 -18.66 16.71
N GLY A 954 -4.27 -19.20 16.40
CA GLY A 954 -4.79 -20.48 16.92
C GLY A 954 -4.83 -20.65 18.44
N ASN A 955 -4.74 -19.56 19.20
CA ASN A 955 -4.48 -19.60 20.64
C ASN A 955 -5.76 -19.97 21.40
N SER A 956 -5.61 -20.55 22.59
CA SER A 956 -6.76 -20.77 23.47
C SER A 956 -6.39 -20.79 24.94
N ILE A 957 -7.30 -20.33 25.79
CA ILE A 957 -7.17 -20.45 27.24
C ILE A 957 -7.73 -21.83 27.64
N VAL A 958 -6.85 -22.68 28.19
CA VAL A 958 -7.19 -24.01 28.72
C VAL A 958 -7.79 -23.86 30.12
N LYS A 959 -7.26 -22.92 30.91
CA LYS A 959 -7.68 -22.64 32.28
C LYS A 959 -7.61 -21.14 32.55
N ALA A 960 -8.74 -20.54 32.92
CA ALA A 960 -8.81 -19.15 33.34
C ALA A 960 -8.45 -19.00 34.83
N PRO A 961 -7.85 -17.87 35.25
CA PRO A 961 -7.61 -17.56 36.67
C PRO A 961 -8.89 -17.59 37.51
N GLU A 962 -8.77 -17.96 38.79
CA GLU A 962 -9.92 -17.99 39.72
C GLU A 962 -10.63 -16.63 39.81
N GLY A 963 -11.96 -16.64 39.70
CA GLY A 963 -12.80 -15.44 39.70
C GLY A 963 -12.96 -14.77 38.33
N SER A 964 -12.35 -15.30 37.27
CA SER A 964 -12.61 -14.83 35.90
C SER A 964 -14.01 -15.25 35.43
N LYS A 965 -14.68 -14.38 34.67
CA LYS A 965 -15.83 -14.76 33.82
C LYS A 965 -15.34 -15.23 32.46
N VAL A 966 -15.99 -16.24 31.90
CA VAL A 966 -15.76 -16.71 30.53
C VAL A 966 -16.72 -16.00 29.58
N LEU A 967 -16.19 -15.13 28.73
CA LEU A 967 -16.99 -14.28 27.85
C LEU A 967 -17.26 -14.93 26.49
N ILE A 968 -16.25 -15.58 25.90
CA ILE A 968 -16.32 -16.18 24.57
C ILE A 968 -15.69 -17.57 24.62
N LYS A 969 -16.34 -18.54 23.97
CA LYS A 969 -15.81 -19.90 23.72
C LYS A 969 -16.09 -20.33 22.30
N THR A 970 -15.20 -21.08 21.68
CA THR A 970 -15.52 -21.82 20.44
C THR A 970 -16.59 -22.89 20.68
N THR A 971 -17.28 -23.30 19.62
CA THR A 971 -18.26 -24.41 19.61
C THR A 971 -17.57 -25.78 19.48
N ASP A 972 -18.34 -26.85 19.27
CA ASP A 972 -17.87 -28.16 18.78
C ASP A 972 -17.89 -28.30 17.24
N GLU A 973 -18.31 -27.25 16.52
CA GLU A 973 -18.34 -27.21 15.06
C GLU A 973 -16.91 -27.14 14.46
N GLU A 974 -16.78 -27.43 13.17
CA GLU A 974 -15.52 -27.20 12.46
C GLU A 974 -15.30 -25.69 12.25
N PRO A 975 -14.05 -25.23 12.08
CA PRO A 975 -13.78 -23.90 11.52
C PRO A 975 -14.52 -23.68 10.19
N ILE A 976 -14.88 -22.43 9.92
CA ILE A 976 -15.50 -21.98 8.67
C ILE A 976 -14.41 -21.78 7.60
N GLU A 977 -13.30 -21.14 7.95
CA GLU A 977 -12.19 -20.86 7.03
C GLU A 977 -10.87 -20.85 7.81
N GLY A 978 -9.76 -21.23 7.18
CA GLY A 978 -8.41 -21.02 7.72
C GLY A 978 -7.44 -22.20 7.54
N PHE A 979 -6.37 -22.18 8.33
CA PHE A 979 -5.31 -23.20 8.35
C PHE A 979 -5.10 -23.70 9.78
N MET A 980 -5.43 -24.97 10.01
CA MET A 980 -5.32 -25.60 11.33
C MET A 980 -5.26 -27.13 11.19
N SER A 981 -4.24 -27.76 11.75
CA SER A 981 -4.15 -29.23 11.74
C SER A 981 -5.32 -29.86 12.51
N GLN A 982 -5.75 -31.06 12.11
CA GLN A 982 -6.90 -31.71 12.77
C GLN A 982 -6.66 -31.97 14.28
N GLU A 983 -5.42 -32.26 14.69
CA GLU A 983 -5.06 -32.39 16.10
C GLU A 983 -5.25 -31.07 16.85
N HIS A 984 -4.87 -29.94 16.25
CA HIS A 984 -5.09 -28.63 16.88
C HIS A 984 -6.57 -28.26 16.92
N ILE A 985 -7.32 -28.48 15.83
CA ILE A 985 -8.79 -28.31 15.78
C ILE A 985 -9.47 -29.05 16.94
N ASP A 986 -9.10 -30.31 17.19
CA ASP A 986 -9.69 -31.13 18.25
C ASP A 986 -9.48 -30.53 19.66
N THR A 987 -8.40 -29.75 19.87
CA THR A 987 -8.15 -29.00 21.12
C THR A 987 -8.71 -27.58 21.12
N TYR A 988 -8.85 -26.97 19.94
CA TYR A 988 -9.35 -25.62 19.76
C TYR A 988 -10.88 -25.54 19.92
N LYS A 989 -11.60 -26.63 19.62
CA LYS A 989 -13.04 -26.77 19.90
C LYS A 989 -13.36 -26.70 21.40
N ASN A 990 -14.49 -26.08 21.74
CA ASN A 990 -14.95 -25.84 23.11
C ASN A 990 -13.93 -25.13 24.02
N SER A 991 -12.93 -24.46 23.47
CA SER A 991 -11.87 -23.77 24.21
C SER A 991 -12.31 -22.36 24.63
N ILE A 992 -11.60 -21.73 25.56
CA ILE A 992 -11.91 -20.37 26.01
C ILE A 992 -11.14 -19.36 25.16
N GLN A 993 -11.86 -18.39 24.61
CA GLN A 993 -11.34 -17.38 23.68
C GLN A 993 -11.31 -15.97 24.27
N ALA A 994 -12.17 -15.66 25.24
CA ALA A 994 -12.07 -14.41 25.99
C ALA A 994 -12.52 -14.56 27.46
N ILE A 995 -11.85 -13.83 28.35
CA ILE A 995 -12.15 -13.76 29.79
C ILE A 995 -12.14 -12.32 30.32
N GLU A 996 -12.94 -12.07 31.35
CA GLU A 996 -12.86 -10.86 32.19
C GLU A 996 -12.43 -11.26 33.61
N LEU A 997 -11.35 -10.68 34.13
CA LEU A 997 -10.96 -10.79 35.54
C LEU A 997 -11.02 -9.42 36.20
N LYS A 998 -11.99 -9.25 37.11
CA LYS A 998 -12.20 -7.99 37.84
C LYS A 998 -12.30 -8.23 39.35
N ASN A 999 -11.31 -7.75 40.09
CA ASN A 999 -11.19 -7.90 41.54
C ASN A 999 -10.49 -6.67 42.16
N ASP A 1000 -10.12 -6.72 43.44
CA ASP A 1000 -9.49 -5.59 44.17
C ASP A 1000 -8.10 -5.18 43.64
N THR A 1001 -7.42 -6.03 42.85
CA THR A 1001 -6.05 -5.80 42.32
C THR A 1001 -5.95 -5.80 40.80
N HIS A 1002 -6.95 -6.32 40.09
CA HIS A 1002 -6.92 -6.57 38.64
C HIS A 1002 -8.21 -6.15 37.95
N ASP A 1003 -8.09 -5.52 36.78
CA ASP A 1003 -9.19 -5.14 35.88
C ASP A 1003 -8.80 -5.47 34.43
N LEU A 1004 -8.85 -6.77 34.11
CA LEU A 1004 -8.34 -7.37 32.88
C LEU A 1004 -9.48 -7.82 31.97
N LEU A 1005 -9.36 -7.52 30.68
CA LEU A 1005 -10.12 -8.16 29.60
C LEU A 1005 -9.11 -8.82 28.66
N ILE A 1006 -9.19 -10.13 28.48
CA ILE A 1006 -8.16 -10.91 27.79
C ILE A 1006 -8.79 -11.74 26.69
N PHE A 1007 -8.26 -11.64 25.48
CA PHE A 1007 -8.58 -12.48 24.33
C PHE A 1007 -7.39 -13.41 24.04
N ALA A 1008 -7.66 -14.65 23.63
CA ALA A 1008 -6.58 -15.58 23.31
C ALA A 1008 -5.89 -15.20 21.98
N ASN A 1009 -6.66 -14.79 20.98
CA ASN A 1009 -6.20 -14.45 19.63
C ASN A 1009 -5.91 -12.97 19.47
N SER A 1010 -5.21 -12.58 18.40
CA SER A 1010 -5.01 -11.17 18.05
C SER A 1010 -6.33 -10.51 17.62
N ILE A 1011 -6.58 -9.26 18.03
CA ILE A 1011 -7.73 -8.45 17.56
C ILE A 1011 -7.36 -7.48 16.43
N THR A 1012 -6.07 -7.19 16.21
CA THR A 1012 -5.61 -6.18 15.23
C THR A 1012 -4.87 -6.75 14.02
N ASN A 1013 -4.90 -8.06 13.76
CA ASN A 1013 -4.15 -8.67 12.64
C ASN A 1013 -4.43 -7.95 11.31
N LYS A 1014 -3.39 -7.32 10.74
CA LYS A 1014 -3.42 -6.56 9.48
C LYS A 1014 -4.55 -5.53 9.35
N ALA A 1015 -5.15 -5.07 10.46
CA ALA A 1015 -6.39 -4.28 10.49
C ALA A 1015 -7.57 -4.87 9.67
N HIS A 1016 -7.62 -6.21 9.52
CA HIS A 1016 -8.59 -6.85 8.64
C HIS A 1016 -9.92 -7.23 9.32
N GLN A 1017 -9.85 -7.75 10.56
CA GLN A 1017 -11.00 -8.27 11.33
C GLN A 1017 -11.81 -7.17 12.01
N LYS A 1018 -12.35 -6.25 11.21
CA LYS A 1018 -13.03 -5.04 11.69
C LYS A 1018 -14.24 -5.31 12.58
N ASP A 1019 -14.89 -6.47 12.46
CA ASP A 1019 -16.05 -6.78 13.33
C ASP A 1019 -15.66 -7.05 14.78
N ASP A 1020 -14.55 -7.76 15.01
CA ASP A 1020 -14.04 -8.13 16.34
C ASP A 1020 -13.60 -6.90 17.18
N TYR A 1021 -13.43 -5.73 16.55
CA TYR A 1021 -13.10 -4.48 17.24
C TYR A 1021 -14.15 -4.09 18.29
N ARG A 1022 -15.44 -4.39 18.06
CA ARG A 1022 -16.51 -4.00 19.00
C ARG A 1022 -16.33 -4.69 20.37
N TYR A 1023 -15.78 -5.91 20.44
CA TYR A 1023 -15.46 -6.56 21.72
C TYR A 1023 -14.49 -5.71 22.56
N VAL A 1024 -13.40 -5.22 21.97
CA VAL A 1024 -12.41 -4.41 22.69
C VAL A 1024 -12.97 -3.04 23.05
N THR A 1025 -13.65 -2.36 22.14
CA THR A 1025 -14.17 -1.01 22.39
C THR A 1025 -15.33 -1.00 23.39
N ASN A 1026 -16.17 -2.04 23.41
CA ASN A 1026 -17.12 -2.28 24.50
C ASN A 1026 -16.39 -2.40 25.84
N GLY A 1027 -15.24 -3.09 25.87
CA GLY A 1027 -14.36 -3.18 27.04
C GLY A 1027 -13.76 -1.85 27.49
N ILE A 1028 -13.55 -0.90 26.57
CA ILE A 1028 -13.12 0.46 26.88
C ILE A 1028 -14.29 1.28 27.43
N PHE A 1029 -15.39 1.40 26.70
CA PHE A 1029 -16.52 2.26 27.08
C PHE A 1029 -17.16 1.81 28.40
N THR A 1030 -17.28 0.50 28.64
CA THR A 1030 -17.93 -0.04 29.84
C THR A 1030 -17.12 0.16 31.13
N LYS A 1031 -15.82 0.47 31.03
CA LYS A 1031 -15.00 0.86 32.20
C LYS A 1031 -15.28 2.29 32.68
N TYR A 1032 -15.84 3.15 31.82
CA TYR A 1032 -16.09 4.57 32.09
C TYR A 1032 -17.57 4.91 32.28
N LEU A 1033 -18.42 3.93 32.60
CA LEU A 1033 -19.84 4.17 32.89
C LEU A 1033 -20.03 4.88 34.24
N GLY A 1034 -20.67 6.04 34.20
CA GLY A 1034 -21.02 6.86 35.36
C GLY A 1034 -22.48 6.71 35.78
N ASP A 1035 -23.10 7.83 36.13
CA ASP A 1035 -24.50 7.88 36.55
C ASP A 1035 -25.48 7.48 35.43
N THR A 1036 -26.72 7.17 35.82
CA THR A 1036 -27.82 6.90 34.88
C THR A 1036 -28.02 8.10 33.95
N MET A 1037 -27.97 7.86 32.64
CA MET A 1037 -28.25 8.90 31.66
C MET A 1037 -29.73 9.26 31.68
N ASN A 1038 -30.02 10.55 31.63
CA ASN A 1038 -31.37 11.08 31.44
C ASN A 1038 -31.30 12.19 30.40
N ILE A 1039 -32.19 12.15 29.41
CA ILE A 1039 -32.35 13.20 28.39
C ILE A 1039 -33.70 13.85 28.64
N ASP A 1040 -33.71 15.17 28.88
CA ASP A 1040 -34.92 15.94 29.15
C ASP A 1040 -35.75 16.13 27.86
N VAL A 1041 -36.63 15.16 27.56
CA VAL A 1041 -37.59 15.25 26.46
C VAL A 1041 -38.58 16.39 26.75
N LYS A 1042 -38.59 17.41 25.90
CA LYS A 1042 -39.57 18.50 25.95
C LYS A 1042 -40.90 17.99 25.43
N VAL A 1043 -41.81 17.72 26.37
CA VAL A 1043 -43.22 17.43 26.04
C VAL A 1043 -43.77 18.58 25.18
N PRO A 1044 -44.30 18.33 23.96
CA PRO A 1044 -44.85 19.38 23.12
C PRO A 1044 -46.02 20.06 23.82
N GLU A 1045 -45.95 21.37 24.04
CA GLU A 1045 -47.14 22.15 24.38
C GLU A 1045 -48.12 22.12 23.20
N PRO A 1046 -49.44 22.01 23.44
CA PRO A 1046 -50.42 22.00 22.37
C PRO A 1046 -50.38 23.34 21.61
N GLU A 1047 -50.08 23.30 20.31
CA GLU A 1047 -49.91 24.51 19.49
C GLU A 1047 -51.08 25.49 19.67
N PRO A 1048 -50.80 26.76 20.00
CA PRO A 1048 -51.76 27.83 19.78
C PRO A 1048 -52.10 27.86 18.29
N LYS A 1049 -53.40 27.97 17.95
CA LYS A 1049 -53.82 28.15 16.55
C LYS A 1049 -52.96 29.25 15.90
N PRO A 1050 -52.38 29.01 14.72
CA PRO A 1050 -51.55 30.01 14.08
C PRO A 1050 -52.39 31.25 13.79
N ASP A 1051 -52.02 32.37 14.42
CA ASP A 1051 -52.42 33.67 13.92
C ASP A 1051 -51.96 33.78 12.46
N PRO A 1052 -52.74 34.43 11.58
CA PRO A 1052 -52.47 34.41 10.15
C PRO A 1052 -51.07 34.99 9.87
N LYS A 1053 -50.14 34.13 9.41
CA LYS A 1053 -48.82 34.55 8.91
C LYS A 1053 -49.03 35.70 7.94
N VAL A 1054 -48.61 36.90 8.32
CA VAL A 1054 -48.52 38.03 7.39
C VAL A 1054 -47.34 37.73 6.48
N THR A 1055 -47.60 37.02 5.38
CA THR A 1055 -46.57 36.73 4.38
C THR A 1055 -46.03 38.05 3.85
N LEU A 1056 -44.78 38.35 4.19
CA LEU A 1056 -44.08 39.53 3.70
C LEU A 1056 -43.98 39.42 2.17
N LYS A 1057 -44.60 40.34 1.42
CA LYS A 1057 -44.55 40.29 -0.04
C LYS A 1057 -43.34 41.05 -0.53
N LEU A 1058 -42.39 40.33 -1.12
CA LEU A 1058 -41.31 40.94 -1.88
C LEU A 1058 -41.84 41.37 -3.25
N THR A 1059 -41.44 42.56 -3.70
CA THR A 1059 -41.81 43.11 -5.01
C THR A 1059 -40.56 43.51 -5.78
N GLY A 1060 -40.57 43.36 -7.11
CA GLY A 1060 -39.46 43.71 -7.99
C GLY A 1060 -38.59 42.54 -8.49
N LEU A 1061 -38.98 41.28 -8.23
CA LEU A 1061 -38.38 40.12 -8.90
C LEU A 1061 -38.84 40.08 -10.39
N PRO A 1062 -37.94 39.95 -11.38
CA PRO A 1062 -38.31 39.71 -12.78
C PRO A 1062 -38.84 38.29 -13.01
N ASP A 1063 -39.75 38.11 -13.98
CA ASP A 1063 -40.30 36.79 -14.37
C ASP A 1063 -39.23 35.78 -14.86
N LYS A 1064 -38.08 36.29 -15.31
CA LYS A 1064 -36.87 35.52 -15.63
C LYS A 1064 -35.65 36.34 -15.25
N VAL A 1065 -34.70 35.71 -14.56
CA VAL A 1065 -33.38 36.30 -14.25
C VAL A 1065 -32.33 35.58 -15.09
N ARG A 1066 -31.47 36.33 -15.78
CA ARG A 1066 -30.31 35.82 -16.52
C ARG A 1066 -28.99 36.35 -15.95
N VAL A 1067 -27.88 35.66 -16.24
CA VAL A 1067 -26.53 36.13 -15.89
C VAL A 1067 -26.27 37.55 -16.43
N GLY A 1068 -25.94 38.46 -15.53
CA GLY A 1068 -25.71 39.89 -15.79
C GLY A 1068 -26.96 40.78 -15.67
N ASP A 1069 -28.14 40.24 -15.34
CA ASP A 1069 -29.32 41.05 -15.04
C ASP A 1069 -29.21 41.71 -13.65
N VAL A 1070 -29.78 42.91 -13.53
CA VAL A 1070 -29.81 43.71 -12.28
C VAL A 1070 -31.26 44.03 -11.94
N PHE A 1071 -31.70 43.70 -10.73
CA PHE A 1071 -33.06 43.96 -10.24
C PHE A 1071 -33.06 44.34 -8.76
N VAL A 1072 -34.17 44.89 -8.26
CA VAL A 1072 -34.28 45.40 -6.88
C VAL A 1072 -35.45 44.75 -6.17
N LEU A 1073 -35.20 44.09 -5.04
CA LEU A 1073 -36.26 43.53 -4.19
C LEU A 1073 -36.62 44.52 -3.09
N THR A 1074 -37.92 44.84 -3.01
CA THR A 1074 -38.52 45.76 -2.03
C THR A 1074 -39.56 45.00 -1.20
N PRO A 1075 -39.43 44.94 0.15
CA PRO A 1075 -40.45 44.34 1.01
C PRO A 1075 -41.70 45.23 1.10
N SER A 1076 -42.88 44.62 1.21
CA SER A 1076 -44.18 45.31 1.19
C SER A 1076 -44.48 46.21 2.39
N SER A 1077 -43.65 46.18 3.44
CA SER A 1077 -43.73 47.08 4.58
C SER A 1077 -42.35 47.66 4.87
N ASP A 1078 -42.21 48.97 4.69
CA ASP A 1078 -40.98 49.72 4.96
C ASP A 1078 -40.83 49.94 6.48
N ASP A 1079 -40.11 49.05 7.15
CA ASP A 1079 -39.83 49.17 8.57
C ASP A 1079 -38.56 50.01 8.81
N GLN A 1080 -38.68 51.34 8.61
CA GLN A 1080 -37.59 52.35 8.61
C GLN A 1080 -36.68 52.42 9.88
N GLU A 1081 -36.82 51.49 10.81
CA GLU A 1081 -35.93 51.27 11.95
C GLU A 1081 -35.09 49.98 11.74
N LYS A 1082 -34.04 50.12 10.93
CA LYS A 1082 -32.83 49.26 10.80
C LYS A 1082 -32.91 47.85 11.42
N GLY A 1083 -33.36 46.86 10.64
CA GLY A 1083 -33.11 45.44 10.90
C GLY A 1083 -31.76 44.96 10.37
N GLU A 1084 -31.37 43.73 10.72
CA GLU A 1084 -30.21 43.05 10.14
C GLU A 1084 -30.48 42.66 8.67
N GLY A 1085 -29.45 42.71 7.83
CA GLY A 1085 -29.58 42.69 6.37
C GLY A 1085 -29.98 41.34 5.76
N TRP A 1086 -30.23 41.36 4.45
CA TRP A 1086 -30.54 40.15 3.69
C TRP A 1086 -29.33 39.21 3.64
N VAL A 1087 -29.61 37.89 3.68
CA VAL A 1087 -28.63 36.84 3.46
C VAL A 1087 -28.78 36.34 2.03
N TYR A 1088 -27.68 36.27 1.29
CA TYR A 1088 -27.63 35.86 -0.10
C TYR A 1088 -26.32 35.14 -0.42
N ASP A 1089 -26.35 34.29 -1.43
CA ASP A 1089 -25.17 33.62 -1.99
C ASP A 1089 -24.37 34.58 -2.88
N ASP A 1090 -23.11 34.85 -2.51
CA ASP A 1090 -22.24 35.81 -3.19
C ASP A 1090 -21.60 35.28 -4.50
N VAL A 1091 -21.73 33.98 -4.77
CA VAL A 1091 -21.34 33.34 -6.04
C VAL A 1091 -22.42 33.54 -7.10
N PHE A 1092 -23.69 33.54 -6.69
CA PHE A 1092 -24.83 33.73 -7.60
C PHE A 1092 -25.30 35.19 -7.68
N PHE A 1093 -25.13 35.99 -6.62
CA PHE A 1093 -25.58 37.40 -6.58
C PHE A 1093 -24.55 38.35 -5.95
N SER A 1094 -24.68 39.66 -6.21
CA SER A 1094 -24.07 40.70 -5.37
C SER A 1094 -25.08 41.76 -4.97
N ALA A 1095 -24.94 42.32 -3.75
CA ALA A 1095 -25.86 43.33 -3.22
C ALA A 1095 -25.14 44.45 -2.44
N THR A 1096 -25.88 45.52 -2.13
CA THR A 1096 -25.39 46.70 -1.38
C THR A 1096 -26.52 47.23 -0.49
N PHE A 1097 -26.25 47.51 0.79
CA PHE A 1097 -27.32 47.62 1.80
C PHE A 1097 -27.50 48.97 2.50
N ASN A 1098 -28.77 49.23 2.78
CA ASN A 1098 -29.38 49.70 4.05
C ASN A 1098 -30.88 50.01 3.89
N SER A 1099 -31.47 49.72 2.72
CA SER A 1099 -32.90 49.79 2.35
C SER A 1099 -33.09 48.89 1.09
N PRO A 1100 -34.10 49.01 0.19
CA PRO A 1100 -34.34 48.09 -0.94
C PRO A 1100 -33.09 47.55 -1.66
N ALA A 1101 -33.04 46.22 -1.77
CA ALA A 1101 -31.84 45.48 -2.08
C ALA A 1101 -31.67 45.31 -3.59
N THR A 1102 -30.58 45.85 -4.15
CA THR A 1102 -30.23 45.62 -5.57
C THR A 1102 -29.43 44.33 -5.67
N PHE A 1103 -29.86 43.40 -6.51
CA PHE A 1103 -29.16 42.15 -6.82
C PHE A 1103 -28.66 42.19 -8.27
N THR A 1104 -27.42 41.76 -8.48
CA THR A 1104 -26.86 41.47 -9.81
C THR A 1104 -26.61 39.98 -9.93
N ALA A 1105 -27.19 39.32 -10.93
CA ALA A 1105 -27.01 37.88 -11.17
C ALA A 1105 -25.62 37.59 -11.78
N LEU A 1106 -24.82 36.74 -11.13
CA LEU A 1106 -23.41 36.50 -11.48
C LEU A 1106 -23.15 35.17 -12.20
N LYS A 1107 -23.94 34.12 -11.89
CA LYS A 1107 -23.77 32.76 -12.42
C LYS A 1107 -25.12 32.09 -12.65
N ALA A 1108 -25.22 31.22 -13.67
CA ALA A 1108 -26.42 30.43 -13.93
C ALA A 1108 -26.56 29.25 -12.96
N GLY A 1109 -27.80 28.85 -12.65
CA GLY A 1109 -28.17 27.79 -11.71
C GLY A 1109 -29.28 28.23 -10.75
N THR A 1110 -29.51 27.46 -9.69
CA THR A 1110 -30.54 27.72 -8.67
C THR A 1110 -29.91 28.15 -7.35
N THR A 1111 -30.49 29.17 -6.71
CA THR A 1111 -30.09 29.65 -5.38
C THR A 1111 -31.30 30.23 -4.65
N THR A 1112 -31.17 30.53 -3.37
CA THR A 1112 -32.24 31.07 -2.52
C THR A 1112 -31.79 32.38 -1.88
N ILE A 1113 -32.63 33.42 -1.98
CA ILE A 1113 -32.43 34.68 -1.26
C ILE A 1113 -33.25 34.64 0.03
N THR A 1114 -32.63 34.89 1.18
CA THR A 1114 -33.30 34.87 2.49
C THR A 1114 -33.33 36.25 3.12
N TYR A 1115 -34.54 36.77 3.33
CA TYR A 1115 -34.79 37.98 4.11
C TYR A 1115 -35.16 37.60 5.55
N THR A 1116 -34.33 37.99 6.52
CA THR A 1116 -34.65 37.85 7.95
C THR A 1116 -35.15 39.19 8.47
N ASN A 1117 -36.35 39.23 9.06
CA ASN A 1117 -36.81 40.45 9.74
C ASN A 1117 -36.26 40.55 11.16
N LYS A 1118 -36.43 41.71 11.81
CA LYS A 1118 -35.92 41.98 13.16
C LYS A 1118 -36.56 41.21 14.33
N LYS A 1119 -37.45 40.25 14.05
CA LYS A 1119 -37.90 39.22 15.01
C LYS A 1119 -37.22 37.86 14.80
N GLY A 1120 -36.31 37.75 13.84
CA GLY A 1120 -35.73 36.47 13.40
C GLY A 1120 -36.59 35.69 12.41
N GLU A 1121 -37.74 36.23 11.97
CA GLU A 1121 -38.62 35.55 11.01
C GLU A 1121 -37.98 35.60 9.61
N LYS A 1122 -37.64 34.43 9.05
CA LYS A 1122 -37.05 34.26 7.71
C LYS A 1122 -38.13 34.16 6.63
N THR A 1123 -37.91 34.83 5.50
CA THR A 1123 -38.67 34.70 4.26
C THR A 1123 -37.70 34.31 3.15
N GLU A 1124 -37.90 33.14 2.56
CA GLU A 1124 -37.00 32.57 1.55
C GLU A 1124 -37.62 32.67 0.16
N LEU A 1125 -36.80 33.03 -0.83
CA LEU A 1125 -37.20 33.22 -2.22
C LEU A 1125 -36.24 32.43 -3.12
N PRO A 1126 -36.61 31.22 -3.57
CA PRO A 1126 -35.83 30.46 -4.54
C PRO A 1126 -35.87 31.16 -5.90
N ILE A 1127 -34.72 31.24 -6.57
CA ILE A 1127 -34.56 31.88 -7.88
C ILE A 1127 -33.70 30.99 -8.78
N THR A 1128 -34.18 30.74 -9.99
CA THR A 1128 -33.39 30.16 -11.08
C THR A 1128 -32.80 31.26 -11.94
N ILE A 1129 -31.47 31.32 -12.01
CA ILE A 1129 -30.72 32.20 -12.91
C ILE A 1129 -30.40 31.42 -14.18
N LEU A 1130 -30.85 31.90 -15.33
CA LEU A 1130 -30.60 31.28 -16.63
C LEU A 1130 -29.33 31.85 -17.27
N GLU A 1131 -28.74 31.12 -18.21
CA GLU A 1131 -27.67 31.67 -19.04
C GLU A 1131 -28.16 32.85 -19.89
N LYS A 1132 -27.23 33.75 -20.24
CA LYS A 1132 -27.50 34.89 -21.10
C LYS A 1132 -27.61 34.43 -22.55
N GLU A 1133 -28.77 34.59 -23.17
CA GLU A 1133 -28.99 34.26 -24.58
C GLU A 1133 -28.03 35.06 -25.48
N VAL A 1134 -27.23 34.33 -26.28
CA VAL A 1134 -26.33 34.90 -27.29
C VAL A 1134 -27.08 34.92 -28.63
N ASP A 1135 -27.47 36.11 -29.08
CA ASP A 1135 -28.04 36.31 -30.41
C ASP A 1135 -27.05 35.80 -31.49
N LYS A 1136 -27.49 34.82 -32.30
CA LYS A 1136 -26.72 34.29 -33.43
C LYS A 1136 -27.16 34.97 -34.74
N PRO A 1137 -26.32 35.79 -35.40
CA PRO A 1137 -26.53 36.17 -36.79
C PRO A 1137 -26.27 34.95 -37.69
N GLY A 1138 -27.22 34.58 -38.55
CA GLY A 1138 -27.10 33.41 -39.42
C GLY A 1138 -26.34 33.67 -40.74
N GLY A 1139 -25.67 32.64 -41.26
CA GLY A 1139 -25.14 32.63 -42.64
C GLY A 1139 -24.04 31.59 -42.95
N LYS A 1140 -24.31 30.67 -43.89
CA LYS A 1140 -23.34 29.80 -44.61
C LYS A 1140 -23.16 30.39 -46.03
N LEU A 1141 -22.07 30.26 -46.80
CA LEU A 1141 -20.69 29.68 -46.75
C LEU A 1141 -19.89 30.42 -47.90
N PRO A 1142 -18.60 30.18 -48.29
CA PRO A 1142 -17.75 28.99 -48.16
C PRO A 1142 -16.26 29.21 -47.76
N GLY A 1143 -15.50 28.13 -47.64
CA GLY A 1143 -14.20 28.10 -46.96
C GLY A 1143 -12.95 28.63 -47.70
N THR A 1144 -12.02 29.08 -46.88
CA THR A 1144 -10.56 28.89 -46.98
C THR A 1144 -10.08 28.45 -45.59
N GLY A 1145 -9.15 27.49 -45.50
CA GLY A 1145 -8.73 26.94 -44.21
C GLY A 1145 -7.83 27.85 -43.36
N VAL A 1146 -7.38 27.28 -42.23
CA VAL A 1146 -6.48 27.83 -41.19
C VAL A 1146 -7.18 28.62 -40.06
N THR A 1147 -6.93 28.17 -38.83
CA THR A 1147 -7.31 28.81 -37.55
C THR A 1147 -6.19 29.73 -37.04
N PRO A 1148 -6.48 30.79 -36.23
CA PRO A 1148 -5.50 31.83 -35.91
C PRO A 1148 -4.76 31.59 -34.59
N THR A 1149 -3.44 31.74 -34.62
CA THR A 1149 -2.60 31.91 -33.42
C THR A 1149 -2.54 33.37 -32.97
N GLN A 1150 -2.41 33.58 -31.64
CA GLN A 1150 -1.85 34.76 -30.96
C GLN A 1150 -2.49 36.16 -31.17
N THR A 1151 -2.87 36.82 -30.06
CA THR A 1151 -2.25 38.07 -29.53
C THR A 1151 -3.22 38.87 -28.64
N ALA A 1152 -3.12 38.77 -27.30
CA ALA A 1152 -3.70 39.76 -26.36
C ALA A 1152 -3.20 39.70 -24.89
N ILE A 1153 -2.35 38.74 -24.48
CA ILE A 1153 -1.88 38.62 -23.07
C ILE A 1153 -0.37 38.88 -22.96
N TYR A 1154 0.07 40.09 -23.33
CA TYR A 1154 1.45 40.55 -23.10
C TYR A 1154 1.59 42.02 -22.68
N VAL A 1155 0.49 42.72 -22.39
CA VAL A 1155 0.50 44.13 -21.94
C VAL A 1155 0.11 44.30 -20.46
N GLY A 1156 -0.62 43.35 -19.86
CA GLY A 1156 -1.07 43.45 -18.46
C GLY A 1156 0.03 43.19 -17.42
N ILE A 1157 0.95 42.27 -17.68
CA ILE A 1157 1.92 41.79 -16.67
C ILE A 1157 3.04 42.83 -16.41
N GLY A 1158 3.40 43.64 -17.40
CA GLY A 1158 4.45 44.67 -17.26
C GLY A 1158 4.10 45.82 -16.32
N VAL A 1159 2.81 46.11 -16.09
CA VAL A 1159 2.38 47.24 -15.24
C VAL A 1159 2.42 46.88 -13.74
N VAL A 1160 2.17 45.62 -13.39
CA VAL A 1160 2.15 45.16 -11.99
C VAL A 1160 3.57 45.04 -11.42
N LEU A 1161 4.52 44.54 -12.21
CA LEU A 1161 5.91 44.34 -11.76
C LEU A 1161 6.66 45.65 -11.46
N ILE A 1162 6.39 46.73 -12.19
CA ILE A 1162 6.99 48.05 -11.92
C ILE A 1162 6.42 48.68 -10.63
N GLY A 1163 5.14 48.43 -10.33
CA GLY A 1163 4.50 48.94 -9.10
C GLY A 1163 5.06 48.32 -7.82
N GLY A 1164 5.34 47.02 -7.82
CA GLY A 1164 5.88 46.30 -6.65
C GLY A 1164 7.26 46.79 -6.21
N VAL A 1165 8.16 47.08 -7.17
CA VAL A 1165 9.53 47.52 -6.89
C VAL A 1165 9.56 48.90 -6.22
N PHE A 1166 8.71 49.84 -6.64
CA PHE A 1166 8.64 51.18 -6.02
C PHE A 1166 8.10 51.17 -4.58
N TYR A 1167 7.21 50.23 -4.23
CA TYR A 1167 6.69 50.12 -2.88
C TYR A 1167 7.77 49.68 -1.88
N TRP A 1168 8.61 48.72 -2.25
CA TRP A 1168 9.66 48.16 -1.38
C TRP A 1168 10.76 49.17 -1.02
N PHE A 1169 11.21 49.99 -1.99
CA PHE A 1169 12.18 51.06 -1.73
C PHE A 1169 11.65 52.19 -0.82
N SER A 1170 10.32 52.35 -0.69
CA SER A 1170 9.74 53.43 0.13
C SER A 1170 9.82 53.18 1.65
N LYS A 1171 9.97 51.92 2.09
CA LYS A 1171 9.95 51.55 3.52
C LYS A 1171 11.29 51.60 4.25
N LYS A 1172 12.42 51.87 3.57
CA LYS A 1172 13.76 52.02 4.21
C LYS A 1172 14.08 53.45 4.70
N LYS A 1173 13.09 54.33 4.86
CA LYS A 1173 13.21 55.63 5.55
C LYS A 1173 12.00 55.97 6.44
N LYS A 1174 11.82 55.21 7.51
CA LYS A 1174 11.50 55.74 8.86
C LYS A 1174 11.64 54.66 9.91
#